data_AF-A0A8S9WW93-F1
#
_entry.id   AF-A0A8S9WW93-F1
#
_cell.length_a   1.000
_cell.length_b   1.000
_cell.length_c   1.000
_cell.angle_alpha   90.00
_cell.angle_beta   90.00
_cell.angle_gamma   90.00
#
_symmetry.space_group_name_H-M   'P 1'
#
loop_
_entity.id
_entity.type
_entity.pdbx_description
1 polymer ?
#
loop_
_entity_poly.entity_id
_entity_poly.type
_entity_poly.pdbx_seq_one_letter_code
_entity_poly.pdbx_strand_id
1 'polypeptide(L)'
;MTLFLANLVRLTEAGSRRKRILNGLEAEESTRDFYKPFRYFVFLSKAPRGRRAEEDPDTYHWWQAGRWFTENGATVEWQHCGGSLITPNVVQTACHCLAFFSIKPLFTGDIYNHAKAFNVWEDRIYSYIGANELKNMPQKMLVPKHYLVHEQCGQLIFHIHYAAMDFGMIVAKDSVVERVPTAAISYAPTYNAADILKYYYENVNVERMCLVIGHGQWLVEYLDGLYPHIKPVASEVQRWGWRTIMNRADCMAATFNSADAQLILEQFYTNYDYVVECTWVCLQINDINWKRYRFRFGSGDSGGPVTCDGAHFAVVSMAQDERSLAGPIAYVPYVFRYYVFLARAPPGTAVEKNPDTYRWYKILRWFKEVGPKVEWQECGGSLITPNVVQTACHCISFYTRRPAENSGYHYNHATVMNIWEDRLYSYLGANEVAKMPTTPLVPDHYVVYEQCKQFIHHTFNVMDYGLIITKDSVVTRLPAAAISYAPPYKAADILKYYYKNVQVERMCLVIGHGQWLVDYEEDSIPVIQNVASEVQKWGWRTIMNRMDCESATFDHNDREIIREEDHADFDYAIESTWVCLQYSNQQWTRYRYLFGFGDSGGPVTCDGAYFAIVSMKQEEYGMAGPIAHTTFENAAEFRDSLIEEGSRKKRILLGIEAWETARDFYQSFRYYVFLAKAPHGTKVDENPKNYHFWKVTRWFQERGAKIEWQHCGGSLITPNVVQTACHCVSYFSRRPAKNSGYYFSHARAMNVWEDRIYSYVGANQIENMPLTMLVPKYYVVYEQCRQFIYHLQFSVMDFGLIITEDSVVKRVPKANISYAPVYKAADILKYYYKNVQVERMCLVIGHGEWNVYDITGDSIPLFESRSSEIQRWGWRTVMNSADCMASTFNLKDRRIIEKDYRAYFDYLKESTWVCLQHNNKLSRKWVYLFGGGDSGGPLTCDSAYFAVTSSKQQEISMAGPIAHTTFENAAEFRDNFMRWIDRFETDTSGESVNHITERIFVPTPEIYQTSESIKATTSFHNCVTLLEPGDFSKHKLYAFAFKHPQQ
;
A
#
# COMPACT_ATOMS: atom_id res chain seq x y z
N MET A 1 43.73 -15.87 -28.33
CA MET A 1 44.39 -16.22 -27.05
C MET A 1 44.19 -15.19 -25.95
N THR A 2 44.07 -13.89 -26.25
CA THR A 2 43.77 -12.85 -25.24
C THR A 2 42.27 -12.70 -24.91
N LEU A 3 41.38 -13.23 -25.76
CA LEU A 3 39.93 -13.30 -25.53
C LEU A 3 39.47 -14.53 -24.71
N PHE A 4 40.36 -15.48 -24.43
CA PHE A 4 40.06 -16.65 -23.59
C PHE A 4 40.35 -16.38 -22.09
N LEU A 5 41.20 -15.39 -21.79
CA LEU A 5 41.57 -14.99 -20.43
C LEU A 5 40.57 -14.00 -19.80
N ALA A 6 39.87 -13.19 -20.59
CA ALA A 6 38.86 -12.25 -20.06
C ALA A 6 37.56 -12.94 -19.62
N ASN A 7 37.22 -14.09 -20.22
CA ASN A 7 36.04 -14.88 -19.82
C ASN A 7 36.30 -15.81 -18.63
N LEU A 8 37.57 -16.04 -18.23
CA LEU A 8 37.89 -16.76 -16.99
C LEU A 8 37.79 -15.88 -15.74
N VAL A 9 37.87 -14.55 -15.88
CA VAL A 9 37.79 -13.59 -14.76
C VAL A 9 36.34 -13.21 -14.43
N ARG A 10 35.38 -13.36 -15.35
CA ARG A 10 33.95 -13.08 -15.09
C ARG A 10 33.09 -14.30 -14.74
N LEU A 11 33.66 -15.51 -14.78
CA LEU A 11 33.00 -16.74 -14.29
C LEU A 11 33.56 -17.21 -12.93
N THR A 12 34.44 -16.44 -12.30
CA THR A 12 34.98 -16.71 -10.96
C THR A 12 34.43 -15.78 -9.86
N GLU A 13 33.54 -14.84 -10.20
CA GLU A 13 32.74 -14.07 -9.23
C GLU A 13 31.34 -14.66 -8.97
N ALA A 14 30.99 -15.79 -9.60
CA ALA A 14 30.03 -16.74 -9.03
C ALA A 14 30.74 -17.56 -7.95
N GLY A 15 31.23 -16.86 -6.92
CA GLY A 15 31.92 -17.44 -5.79
C GLY A 15 30.95 -18.22 -4.92
N SER A 16 30.73 -19.48 -5.30
CA SER A 16 30.71 -20.61 -4.36
C SER A 16 31.98 -20.56 -3.50
N ARG A 17 32.03 -19.59 -2.57
CA ARG A 17 32.72 -19.76 -1.31
C ARG A 17 31.65 -20.31 -0.39
N ARG A 18 31.57 -21.64 -0.27
CA ARG A 18 31.46 -22.19 1.08
C ARG A 18 32.65 -21.61 1.85
N LYS A 19 32.50 -20.40 2.40
CA LYS A 19 33.38 -19.92 3.46
C LYS A 19 33.33 -21.06 4.46
N ARG A 20 34.47 -21.70 4.73
CA ARG A 20 34.54 -22.66 5.84
C ARG A 20 33.88 -21.96 7.01
N ILE A 21 32.83 -22.57 7.57
CA ILE A 21 32.20 -22.08 8.77
C ILE A 21 33.25 -22.29 9.86
N LEU A 22 34.00 -21.24 10.16
CA LEU A 22 35.06 -21.26 11.16
C LEU A 22 34.40 -21.05 12.52
N ASN A 23 34.47 -22.05 13.39
CA ASN A 23 33.87 -22.04 14.72
C ASN A 23 34.96 -22.03 15.78
N GLY A 24 35.05 -20.94 16.56
CA GLY A 24 35.92 -20.85 17.73
C GLY A 24 37.36 -20.40 17.44
N LEU A 25 37.61 -19.74 16.31
CA LEU A 25 38.91 -19.10 16.07
C LEU A 25 39.11 -17.89 16.99
N GLU A 26 40.37 -17.70 17.40
CA GLU A 26 40.82 -16.51 18.09
C GLU A 26 40.77 -15.32 17.12
N ALA A 27 40.24 -14.20 17.59
CA ALA A 27 40.23 -12.97 16.83
C ALA A 27 41.54 -12.22 17.03
N GLU A 28 42.32 -12.06 15.96
CA GLU A 28 43.43 -11.11 15.94
C GLU A 28 42.90 -9.67 16.03
N GLU A 29 43.72 -8.72 16.47
CA GLU A 29 43.33 -7.29 16.51
C GLU A 29 42.91 -6.77 15.11
N SER A 30 43.52 -7.29 14.04
CA SER A 30 43.15 -7.01 12.65
C SER A 30 41.68 -7.38 12.33
N THR A 31 41.10 -8.33 13.06
CA THR A 31 39.69 -8.76 12.91
C THR A 31 38.71 -7.62 13.22
N ARG A 32 39.11 -6.67 14.08
CA ARG A 32 38.30 -5.47 14.40
C ARG A 32 38.10 -4.56 13.20
N ASP A 33 38.99 -4.61 12.21
CA ASP A 33 38.86 -3.82 10.98
C ASP A 33 37.88 -4.45 9.98
N PHE A 34 37.76 -5.77 10.00
CA PHE A 34 36.87 -6.52 9.11
C PHE A 34 35.43 -6.62 9.65
N TYR A 35 35.26 -6.77 10.96
CA TYR A 35 33.96 -7.00 11.58
C TYR A 35 33.67 -5.92 12.64
N LYS A 36 32.79 -4.98 12.29
CA LYS A 36 32.30 -3.92 13.19
C LYS A 36 31.83 -4.42 14.58
N PRO A 37 31.20 -5.60 14.73
CA PRO A 37 30.76 -6.09 16.03
C PRO A 37 31.86 -6.23 17.10
N PHE A 38 33.11 -6.47 16.71
CA PHE A 38 34.24 -6.51 17.65
C PHE A 38 34.56 -5.13 18.26
N ARG A 39 34.16 -4.04 17.59
CA ARG A 39 34.42 -2.67 18.04
C ARG A 39 33.37 -2.15 19.02
N TYR A 40 32.20 -2.78 19.12
CA TYR A 40 31.16 -2.42 20.09
C TYR A 40 30.89 -3.51 21.13
N PHE A 41 31.61 -4.64 21.09
CA PHE A 41 31.57 -5.64 22.15
C PHE A 41 32.09 -5.07 23.48
N VAL A 42 31.44 -5.45 24.57
CA VAL A 42 31.81 -5.07 25.93
C VAL A 42 32.03 -6.33 26.77
N PHE A 43 33.17 -6.41 27.45
CA PHE A 43 33.44 -7.44 28.45
C PHE A 43 32.95 -6.98 29.83
N LEU A 44 32.10 -7.77 30.49
CA LEU A 44 31.56 -7.44 31.80
C LEU A 44 32.22 -8.29 32.88
N SER A 45 32.77 -7.63 33.89
CA SER A 45 33.39 -8.27 35.04
C SER A 45 32.62 -8.00 36.33
N LYS A 46 32.49 -9.04 37.15
CA LYS A 46 31.86 -8.97 38.48
C LYS A 46 32.74 -9.71 39.48
N ALA A 47 33.03 -9.08 40.62
CA ALA A 47 33.70 -9.78 41.72
C ALA A 47 32.75 -10.81 42.36
N PRO A 48 33.22 -11.99 42.78
CA PRO A 48 32.42 -13.01 43.44
C PRO A 48 32.00 -12.52 44.82
N ARG A 49 30.83 -12.98 45.26
CA ARG A 49 30.33 -12.71 46.61
C ARG A 49 30.98 -13.56 47.73
N GLY A 50 31.99 -14.40 47.46
CA GLY A 50 32.41 -15.40 48.47
C GLY A 50 33.74 -16.12 48.28
N ARG A 51 34.87 -15.41 48.18
CA ARG A 51 36.16 -16.01 48.59
C ARG A 51 37.02 -15.13 49.49
N ARG A 52 36.87 -13.80 49.46
CA ARG A 52 37.50 -12.90 50.44
C ARG A 52 36.56 -12.44 51.56
N ALA A 53 35.25 -12.55 51.37
CA ALA A 53 34.27 -12.20 52.40
C ALA A 53 34.23 -13.21 53.56
N GLU A 54 34.69 -14.44 53.35
CA GLU A 54 34.82 -15.45 54.42
C GLU A 54 36.11 -15.27 55.24
N GLU A 55 37.14 -14.61 54.70
CA GLU A 55 38.40 -14.37 55.41
C GLU A 55 38.35 -13.10 56.27
N ASP A 56 37.53 -12.11 55.91
CA ASP A 56 37.23 -10.95 56.76
C ASP A 56 35.96 -10.18 56.27
N PRO A 57 34.78 -10.44 56.85
CA PRO A 57 33.53 -9.78 56.44
C PRO A 57 33.44 -8.29 56.81
N ASP A 58 34.30 -7.79 57.70
CA ASP A 58 34.27 -6.39 58.17
C ASP A 58 35.16 -5.44 57.34
N THR A 59 35.97 -5.95 56.39
CA THR A 59 36.91 -5.12 55.61
C THR A 59 36.66 -5.08 54.10
N TYR A 60 35.76 -5.91 53.54
CA TYR A 60 35.52 -5.96 52.09
C TYR A 60 34.55 -4.87 51.58
N HIS A 61 35.05 -3.64 51.48
CA HIS A 61 34.27 -2.53 50.91
C HIS A 61 34.33 -2.51 49.37
N TRP A 62 33.22 -2.18 48.71
CA TRP A 62 33.07 -2.13 47.23
C TRP A 62 34.10 -1.24 46.50
N TRP A 63 34.71 -0.27 47.18
CA TRP A 63 35.80 0.53 46.61
C TRP A 63 37.11 -0.26 46.47
N GLN A 64 37.35 -1.29 47.29
CA GLN A 64 38.51 -2.17 47.19
C GLN A 64 38.42 -3.06 45.96
N ALA A 65 37.22 -3.56 45.62
CA ALA A 65 36.97 -4.28 44.38
C ALA A 65 37.22 -3.37 43.15
N GLY A 66 36.77 -2.11 43.21
CA GLY A 66 37.05 -1.13 42.14
C GLY A 66 38.53 -0.78 41.98
N ARG A 67 39.26 -0.65 43.09
CA ARG A 67 40.73 -0.48 43.06
C ARG A 67 41.42 -1.72 42.48
N TRP A 68 41.03 -2.91 42.92
CA TRP A 68 41.59 -4.18 42.42
C TRP A 68 41.41 -4.33 40.90
N PHE A 69 40.21 -4.04 40.37
CA PHE A 69 39.94 -4.08 38.93
C PHE A 69 40.71 -3.00 38.15
N THR A 70 40.93 -1.82 38.74
CA THR A 70 41.75 -0.78 38.12
C THR A 70 43.24 -1.19 38.06
N GLU A 71 43.72 -1.91 39.08
CA GLU A 71 45.12 -2.36 39.18
C GLU A 71 45.42 -3.62 38.35
N ASN A 72 44.46 -4.55 38.24
CA ASN A 72 44.65 -5.87 37.60
C ASN A 72 44.00 -5.99 36.21
N GLY A 73 43.12 -5.04 35.83
CA GLY A 73 42.44 -5.04 34.54
C GLY A 73 41.39 -6.14 34.36
N ALA A 74 41.02 -6.39 33.10
CA ALA A 74 40.09 -7.46 32.74
C ALA A 74 40.77 -8.83 32.81
N THR A 75 40.17 -9.79 33.52
CA THR A 75 40.68 -11.17 33.63
C THR A 75 39.55 -12.18 33.46
N VAL A 76 39.90 -13.38 32.97
CA VAL A 76 38.93 -14.49 32.84
C VAL A 76 38.39 -14.98 34.18
N GLU A 77 39.14 -14.80 35.27
CA GLU A 77 38.71 -15.20 36.63
C GLU A 77 37.43 -14.48 37.09
N TRP A 78 37.25 -13.23 36.66
CA TRP A 78 36.12 -12.38 37.04
C TRP A 78 35.13 -12.13 35.91
N GLN A 79 35.17 -12.98 34.90
CA GLN A 79 34.26 -12.94 33.77
C GLN A 79 32.82 -13.19 34.24
N HIS A 80 31.92 -12.25 33.93
CA HIS A 80 30.50 -12.35 34.26
C HIS A 80 29.67 -12.54 33.00
N CYS A 81 29.67 -11.54 32.12
CA CYS A 81 28.87 -11.50 30.90
C CYS A 81 29.59 -10.74 29.78
N GLY A 82 29.01 -10.76 28.59
CA GLY A 82 29.31 -9.84 27.49
C GLY A 82 28.24 -8.75 27.37
N GLY A 83 28.45 -7.82 26.45
CA GLY A 83 27.52 -6.71 26.20
C GLY A 83 27.78 -6.06 24.85
N SER A 84 26.88 -5.16 24.47
CA SER A 84 26.96 -4.34 23.26
C SER A 84 26.86 -2.86 23.64
N LEU A 85 27.84 -2.06 23.26
CA LEU A 85 27.82 -0.62 23.45
C LEU A 85 26.87 0.01 22.42
N ILE A 86 25.71 0.49 22.86
CA ILE A 86 24.67 1.05 21.99
C ILE A 86 24.71 2.58 21.90
N THR A 87 25.24 3.24 22.94
CA THR A 87 25.50 4.69 22.98
C THR A 87 26.79 4.94 23.77
N PRO A 88 27.32 6.18 23.83
CA PRO A 88 28.52 6.47 24.61
C PRO A 88 28.43 6.08 26.09
N ASN A 89 27.22 5.96 26.66
CA ASN A 89 27.02 5.73 28.09
C ASN A 89 26.14 4.50 28.39
N VAL A 90 25.71 3.74 27.38
CA VAL A 90 24.77 2.62 27.59
C VAL A 90 25.29 1.34 26.97
N VAL A 91 25.35 0.30 27.78
CA VAL A 91 25.69 -1.07 27.38
C VAL A 91 24.42 -1.92 27.46
N GLN A 92 24.01 -2.50 26.34
CA GLN A 92 22.96 -3.51 26.28
C GLN A 92 23.54 -4.89 26.59
N THR A 93 22.85 -5.68 27.41
CA THR A 93 23.26 -7.01 27.85
C THR A 93 22.01 -7.86 28.13
N ALA A 94 22.19 -9.10 28.58
CA ALA A 94 21.10 -9.94 29.05
C ALA A 94 20.59 -9.48 30.42
N CYS A 95 19.30 -9.67 30.70
CA CYS A 95 18.69 -9.32 31.98
C CYS A 95 19.22 -10.17 33.13
N HIS A 96 19.41 -11.48 32.92
CA HIS A 96 19.96 -12.37 33.95
C HIS A 96 21.39 -11.99 34.37
N CYS A 97 22.11 -11.22 33.55
CA CYS A 97 23.39 -10.64 33.92
C CYS A 97 23.26 -9.51 34.95
N LEU A 98 22.09 -8.88 35.07
CA LEU A 98 21.84 -7.68 35.87
C LEU A 98 20.79 -7.88 36.96
N ALA A 99 20.22 -9.07 37.14
CA ALA A 99 19.12 -9.32 38.06
C ALA A 99 19.25 -10.62 38.84
N PHE A 100 18.66 -10.65 40.03
CA PHE A 100 18.31 -11.89 40.72
C PHE A 100 16.84 -12.21 40.43
N PHE A 101 16.51 -13.50 40.33
CA PHE A 101 15.14 -13.94 40.15
C PHE A 101 14.58 -14.40 41.50
N SER A 102 13.48 -13.79 41.95
CA SER A 102 12.87 -14.15 43.24
C SER A 102 12.10 -15.46 43.10
N ILE A 103 12.49 -16.49 43.86
CA ILE A 103 11.75 -17.76 43.91
C ILE A 103 10.40 -17.51 44.58
N LYS A 104 9.31 -17.50 43.81
CA LYS A 104 7.95 -17.51 44.37
C LYS A 104 7.52 -18.97 44.67
N PRO A 105 6.67 -19.20 45.68
CA PRO A 105 6.07 -20.52 45.91
C PRO A 105 5.21 -20.94 44.69
N LEU A 106 5.30 -22.21 44.30
CA LEU A 106 4.67 -22.85 43.13
C LEU A 106 3.13 -22.68 42.99
N PHE A 107 2.45 -22.06 43.95
CA PHE A 107 0.98 -22.02 44.05
C PHE A 107 0.32 -20.70 43.64
N THR A 108 1.08 -19.72 43.11
CA THR A 108 0.51 -18.39 42.76
C THR A 108 0.00 -18.27 41.32
N GLY A 109 0.05 -19.35 40.51
CA GLY A 109 -0.39 -19.34 39.11
C GLY A 109 0.53 -18.58 38.14
N ASP A 110 1.67 -18.07 38.63
CA ASP A 110 2.70 -17.37 37.86
C ASP A 110 3.84 -18.36 37.61
N ILE A 111 4.19 -18.61 36.35
CA ILE A 111 5.20 -19.62 35.96
C ILE A 111 6.62 -19.04 35.86
N TYR A 112 6.76 -17.74 36.07
CA TYR A 112 8.03 -17.01 36.04
C TYR A 112 8.43 -16.51 37.42
N ASN A 113 9.70 -16.69 37.74
CA ASN A 113 10.38 -15.88 38.75
C ASN A 113 10.74 -14.55 38.10
N HIS A 114 10.11 -13.47 38.53
CA HIS A 114 10.36 -12.13 37.97
C HIS A 114 11.73 -11.60 38.39
N ALA A 115 12.38 -10.89 37.47
CA ALA A 115 13.68 -10.29 37.67
C ALA A 115 13.59 -9.10 38.64
N LYS A 116 14.49 -9.09 39.62
CA LYS A 116 14.80 -7.92 40.44
C LYS A 116 16.21 -7.45 40.10
N ALA A 117 16.30 -6.25 39.54
CA ALA A 117 17.58 -5.65 39.19
C ALA A 117 18.53 -5.63 40.40
N PHE A 118 19.80 -5.91 40.11
CA PHE A 118 20.92 -5.78 41.03
C PHE A 118 21.00 -4.36 41.61
N ASN A 119 21.51 -4.25 42.83
CA ASN A 119 21.83 -2.96 43.39
C ASN A 119 23.20 -2.52 42.86
N VAL A 120 23.26 -1.38 42.15
CA VAL A 120 24.51 -0.89 41.54
C VAL A 120 25.66 -0.64 42.52
N TRP A 121 25.35 -0.47 43.81
CA TRP A 121 26.34 -0.26 44.87
C TRP A 121 26.87 -1.57 45.46
N GLU A 122 26.03 -2.60 45.54
CA GLU A 122 26.35 -3.89 46.16
C GLU A 122 26.82 -4.92 45.12
N ASP A 123 26.29 -4.85 43.90
CA ASP A 123 26.52 -5.77 42.77
C ASP A 123 27.12 -5.02 41.59
N ARG A 124 28.24 -4.34 41.84
CA ARG A 124 28.87 -3.52 40.81
C ARG A 124 29.50 -4.38 39.72
N ILE A 125 29.09 -4.13 38.48
CA ILE A 125 29.57 -4.79 37.26
C ILE A 125 30.34 -3.74 36.47
N TYR A 126 31.59 -4.05 36.14
CA TYR A 126 32.48 -3.16 35.40
C TYR A 126 32.53 -3.54 33.93
N SER A 127 32.57 -2.55 33.05
CA SER A 127 32.56 -2.76 31.60
C SER A 127 33.89 -2.37 30.98
N TYR A 128 34.54 -3.34 30.32
CA TYR A 128 35.79 -3.15 29.59
C TYR A 128 35.55 -3.20 28.09
N ILE A 129 36.24 -2.35 27.33
CA ILE A 129 36.09 -2.22 25.88
C ILE A 129 37.40 -1.75 25.25
N GLY A 130 37.67 -2.17 24.02
CA GLY A 130 38.69 -1.55 23.18
C GLY A 130 39.77 -2.47 22.64
N ALA A 131 39.81 -3.74 23.04
CA ALA A 131 40.74 -4.75 22.53
C ALA A 131 40.06 -6.13 22.45
N ASN A 132 40.62 -7.02 21.63
CA ASN A 132 40.15 -8.41 21.51
C ASN A 132 40.80 -9.33 22.55
N GLU A 133 41.99 -9.00 23.06
CA GLU A 133 42.64 -9.73 24.14
C GLU A 133 42.44 -9.00 25.47
N LEU A 134 42.07 -9.72 26.54
CA LEU A 134 41.80 -9.12 27.85
C LEU A 134 42.99 -8.31 28.39
N LYS A 135 44.22 -8.82 28.23
CA LYS A 135 45.45 -8.13 28.65
C LYS A 135 45.69 -6.79 27.93
N ASN A 136 45.11 -6.62 26.73
CA ASN A 136 45.24 -5.40 25.94
C ASN A 136 44.06 -4.44 26.19
N MET A 137 43.04 -4.86 26.96
CA MET A 137 41.92 -3.99 27.28
C MET A 137 42.39 -2.83 28.18
N PRO A 138 41.94 -1.59 27.92
CA PRO A 138 42.26 -0.45 28.77
C PRO A 138 41.86 -0.69 30.23
N GLN A 139 42.78 -0.38 31.15
CA GLN A 139 42.52 -0.47 32.60
C GLN A 139 41.41 0.49 33.07
N LYS A 140 41.14 1.56 32.32
CA LYS A 140 40.00 2.44 32.56
C LYS A 140 38.72 1.77 32.07
N MET A 141 37.92 1.24 32.99
CA MET A 141 36.62 0.60 32.75
C MET A 141 35.45 1.58 32.88
N LEU A 142 34.28 1.33 32.29
CA LEU A 142 33.07 2.11 32.62
C LEU A 142 32.50 1.67 33.97
N VAL A 143 32.07 2.65 34.76
CA VAL A 143 31.46 2.42 36.07
C VAL A 143 29.94 2.57 35.94
N PRO A 144 29.16 1.59 36.42
CA PRO A 144 27.71 1.64 36.31
C PRO A 144 27.13 2.71 37.23
N LYS A 145 26.11 3.41 36.74
CA LYS A 145 25.26 4.36 37.46
C LYS A 145 23.90 3.72 37.79
N HIS A 146 23.31 3.02 36.82
CA HIS A 146 22.03 2.31 36.98
C HIS A 146 22.04 1.00 36.18
N TYR A 147 21.27 0.03 36.66
CA TYR A 147 20.84 -1.11 35.87
C TYR A 147 19.37 -0.97 35.54
N LEU A 148 19.04 -1.19 34.28
CA LEU A 148 17.67 -1.28 33.79
C LEU A 148 17.46 -2.71 33.32
N VAL A 149 16.37 -3.33 33.72
CA VAL A 149 15.97 -4.66 33.25
C VAL A 149 14.56 -4.55 32.70
N HIS A 150 14.26 -5.34 31.67
CA HIS A 150 12.92 -5.36 31.11
C HIS A 150 11.90 -5.76 32.17
N GLU A 151 10.74 -5.09 32.23
CA GLU A 151 9.73 -5.31 33.29
C GLU A 151 9.14 -6.73 33.25
N GLN A 152 9.09 -7.32 32.06
CA GLN A 152 8.63 -8.69 31.82
C GLN A 152 9.79 -9.70 31.84
N CYS A 153 11.00 -9.29 32.26
CA CYS A 153 12.10 -10.23 32.38
C CYS A 153 11.80 -11.25 33.49
N GLY A 154 11.76 -12.52 33.12
CA GLY A 154 11.38 -13.60 34.03
C GLY A 154 12.11 -14.90 33.71
N GLN A 155 12.39 -15.70 34.73
CA GLN A 155 13.02 -17.02 34.61
C GLN A 155 11.99 -18.12 34.89
N LEU A 156 11.89 -19.12 34.01
CA LEU A 156 10.93 -20.22 34.17
C LEU A 156 11.20 -21.01 35.47
N ILE A 157 10.16 -21.25 36.26
CA ILE A 157 10.27 -21.85 37.62
C ILE A 157 10.83 -23.27 37.60
N PHE A 158 10.50 -24.08 36.59
CA PHE A 158 10.90 -25.50 36.49
C PHE A 158 12.21 -25.73 35.72
N HIS A 159 12.65 -24.72 34.97
CA HIS A 159 13.87 -24.75 34.21
C HIS A 159 14.59 -23.42 34.41
N ILE A 160 15.49 -23.41 35.40
CA ILE A 160 16.35 -22.27 35.75
C ILE A 160 17.26 -21.81 34.59
N HIS A 161 17.18 -22.43 33.42
CA HIS A 161 18.01 -22.13 32.26
C HIS A 161 17.30 -21.30 31.17
N TYR A 162 16.02 -20.93 31.36
CA TYR A 162 15.27 -20.16 30.37
C TYR A 162 14.77 -18.83 30.93
N ALA A 163 15.10 -17.74 30.25
CA ALA A 163 14.67 -16.40 30.58
C ALA A 163 13.82 -15.79 29.46
N ALA A 164 12.59 -15.38 29.79
CA ALA A 164 11.77 -14.52 28.95
C ALA A 164 12.22 -13.07 29.11
N MET A 165 12.11 -12.31 28.02
CA MET A 165 12.49 -10.90 27.89
C MET A 165 13.86 -10.60 28.50
N ASP A 166 14.85 -11.42 28.16
CA ASP A 166 16.18 -11.41 28.77
C ASP A 166 17.04 -10.21 28.29
N PHE A 167 16.54 -8.99 28.52
CA PHE A 167 17.18 -7.73 28.14
C PHE A 167 17.47 -6.87 29.35
N GLY A 168 18.73 -6.43 29.43
CA GLY A 168 19.23 -5.52 30.44
C GLY A 168 20.03 -4.40 29.80
N MET A 169 20.12 -3.28 30.50
CA MET A 169 20.98 -2.16 30.15
C MET A 169 21.77 -1.68 31.37
N ILE A 170 23.05 -1.42 31.15
CA ILE A 170 23.91 -0.73 32.11
C ILE A 170 24.03 0.71 31.64
N VAL A 171 23.59 1.64 32.46
CA VAL A 171 23.82 3.08 32.25
C VAL A 171 25.09 3.45 33.00
N ALA A 172 26.15 3.84 32.29
CA ALA A 172 27.42 4.25 32.86
C ALA A 172 27.36 5.69 33.42
N LYS A 173 28.22 5.97 34.41
CA LYS A 173 28.37 7.32 34.99
C LYS A 173 29.00 8.31 34.02
N ASP A 174 30.05 7.86 33.34
CA ASP A 174 30.87 8.65 32.44
C ASP A 174 30.75 8.07 31.02
N SER A 175 30.98 8.90 30.01
CA SER A 175 31.05 8.43 28.63
C SER A 175 32.29 7.57 28.39
N VAL A 176 32.16 6.55 27.55
CA VAL A 176 33.28 5.75 27.07
C VAL A 176 34.35 6.60 26.38
N VAL A 177 33.94 7.68 25.71
CA VAL A 177 34.86 8.59 25.01
C VAL A 177 35.70 9.38 26.01
N GLU A 178 35.14 9.71 27.17
CA GLU A 178 35.84 10.44 28.24
C GLU A 178 36.75 9.53 29.05
N ARG A 179 36.27 8.32 29.40
CA ARG A 179 37.04 7.37 30.21
C ARG A 179 38.10 6.63 29.42
N VAL A 180 37.84 6.32 28.16
CA VAL A 180 38.69 5.45 27.32
C VAL A 180 38.92 6.08 25.94
N PRO A 181 39.50 7.30 25.88
CA PRO A 181 39.61 8.08 24.63
C PRO A 181 40.46 7.41 23.55
N THR A 182 41.33 6.47 23.92
CA THR A 182 42.25 5.78 23.00
C THR A 182 41.68 4.47 22.44
N ALA A 183 40.49 4.03 22.87
CA ALA A 183 39.91 2.79 22.39
C ALA A 183 39.29 2.96 21.00
N ALA A 184 39.62 2.06 20.07
CA ALA A 184 38.96 1.97 18.77
C ALA A 184 37.56 1.36 18.93
N ILE A 185 36.58 2.22 19.22
CA ILE A 185 35.19 1.85 19.53
C ILE A 185 34.23 2.20 18.40
N SER A 186 33.11 1.49 18.35
CA SER A 186 31.92 1.87 17.58
C SER A 186 30.67 1.64 18.43
N TYR A 187 29.50 2.00 17.91
CA TYR A 187 28.22 1.73 18.55
C TYR A 187 27.45 0.70 17.74
N ALA A 188 26.74 -0.19 18.42
CA ALA A 188 25.80 -1.08 17.76
C ALA A 188 24.71 -0.24 17.07
N PRO A 189 24.29 -0.59 15.85
CA PRO A 189 23.25 0.15 15.14
C PRO A 189 21.93 0.13 15.93
N THR A 190 21.28 1.28 15.99
CA THR A 190 19.93 1.43 16.52
C THR A 190 18.93 1.48 15.38
N TYR A 191 17.77 0.86 15.57
CA TYR A 191 16.72 0.75 14.56
C TYR A 191 15.45 1.46 15.03
N ASN A 192 14.61 1.91 14.10
CA ASN A 192 13.23 2.22 14.45
C ASN A 192 12.43 0.92 14.64
N ALA A 193 11.28 1.02 15.34
CA ALA A 193 10.50 -0.15 15.72
C ALA A 193 9.92 -0.95 14.54
N ALA A 194 9.71 -0.33 13.38
CA ALA A 194 9.19 -1.02 12.19
C ALA A 194 10.32 -1.78 11.47
N ASP A 195 11.48 -1.16 11.32
CA ASP A 195 12.64 -1.75 10.62
C ASP A 195 13.23 -2.92 11.40
N ILE A 196 13.26 -2.83 12.73
CA ILE A 196 13.78 -3.90 13.59
C ILE A 196 12.89 -5.15 13.55
N LEU A 197 11.58 -4.96 13.41
CA LEU A 197 10.60 -6.05 13.29
C LEU A 197 10.70 -6.74 11.93
N LYS A 198 10.76 -5.96 10.85
CA LYS A 198 11.02 -6.47 9.50
C LYS A 198 12.34 -7.22 9.44
N TYR A 199 13.40 -6.64 9.99
CA TYR A 199 14.73 -7.26 10.05
C TYR A 199 14.71 -8.55 10.88
N TYR A 200 13.93 -8.62 11.97
CA TYR A 200 13.74 -9.86 12.72
C TYR A 200 13.16 -10.97 11.83
N TYR A 201 12.03 -10.72 11.16
CA TYR A 201 11.37 -11.73 10.32
C TYR A 201 12.18 -12.11 9.09
N GLU A 202 12.85 -11.15 8.45
CA GLU A 202 13.71 -11.43 7.30
C GLU A 202 14.82 -12.41 7.66
N ASN A 203 15.40 -12.33 8.86
CA ASN A 203 16.47 -13.23 9.29
C ASN A 203 15.97 -14.59 9.80
N VAL A 204 14.84 -14.63 10.50
CA VAL A 204 14.25 -15.89 11.00
C VAL A 204 13.68 -16.73 9.85
N ASN A 205 12.96 -16.11 8.91
CA ASN A 205 12.28 -16.83 7.81
C ASN A 205 13.24 -17.45 6.79
N VAL A 206 14.47 -16.94 6.69
CA VAL A 206 15.49 -17.47 5.76
C VAL A 206 16.57 -18.28 6.48
N GLU A 207 16.37 -18.59 7.77
CA GLU A 207 17.32 -19.30 8.61
C GLU A 207 18.73 -18.71 8.50
N ARG A 208 18.84 -17.38 8.69
CA ARG A 208 20.06 -16.64 8.36
C ARG A 208 21.25 -17.14 9.19
N MET A 209 22.43 -17.13 8.55
CA MET A 209 23.71 -17.24 9.23
C MET A 209 24.03 -15.96 10.02
N CYS A 210 24.25 -16.10 11.32
CA CYS A 210 24.60 -15.04 12.25
C CYS A 210 25.95 -15.29 12.89
N LEU A 211 26.71 -14.23 13.05
CA LEU A 211 27.98 -14.16 13.74
C LEU A 211 27.74 -13.88 15.23
N VAL A 212 28.27 -14.76 16.07
CA VAL A 212 28.31 -14.57 17.53
C VAL A 212 29.76 -14.40 17.96
N ILE A 213 29.96 -13.47 18.89
CA ILE A 213 31.27 -13.10 19.39
C ILE A 213 31.23 -12.99 20.91
N GLY A 214 32.25 -13.51 21.58
CA GLY A 214 32.39 -13.40 23.02
C GLY A 214 33.70 -13.97 23.55
N HIS A 215 33.89 -13.89 24.86
CA HIS A 215 35.04 -14.42 25.58
C HIS A 215 34.71 -15.70 26.35
N GLY A 216 33.49 -16.23 26.21
CA GLY A 216 33.01 -17.30 27.06
C GLY A 216 33.69 -18.63 26.78
N GLN A 217 32.97 -19.72 27.00
CA GLN A 217 33.61 -21.01 27.14
C GLN A 217 33.98 -21.62 25.77
N TRP A 218 35.04 -22.42 25.74
CA TRP A 218 35.36 -23.23 24.58
C TRP A 218 35.85 -24.59 25.02
N LEU A 219 35.49 -25.62 24.25
CA LEU A 219 35.81 -27.00 24.58
C LEU A 219 37.21 -27.34 24.06
N VAL A 220 38.10 -27.72 24.99
CA VAL A 220 39.43 -28.22 24.70
C VAL A 220 39.44 -29.73 24.93
N GLU A 221 39.76 -30.49 23.89
CA GLU A 221 40.01 -31.93 23.99
C GLU A 221 41.48 -32.13 24.41
N TYR A 222 41.71 -32.76 25.57
CA TYR A 222 43.05 -33.18 25.98
C TYR A 222 43.06 -34.69 26.24
N LEU A 223 44.17 -35.31 25.85
CA LEU A 223 44.42 -36.73 26.03
C LEU A 223 45.03 -36.95 27.41
N ASP A 224 44.23 -37.39 28.36
CA ASP A 224 44.71 -37.92 29.65
C ASP A 224 44.45 -39.43 29.64
N GLY A 225 45.41 -40.20 29.11
CA GLY A 225 45.26 -41.64 28.88
C GLY A 225 44.49 -42.03 27.60
N LEU A 226 43.81 -43.18 27.63
CA LEU A 226 43.15 -43.85 26.49
C LEU A 226 41.76 -43.26 26.11
N TYR A 227 41.27 -42.25 26.82
CA TYR A 227 39.97 -41.62 26.57
C TYR A 227 40.09 -40.10 26.45
N PRO A 228 39.50 -39.47 25.40
CA PRO A 228 39.49 -38.02 25.28
C PRO A 228 38.58 -37.39 26.35
N HIS A 229 39.13 -36.48 27.15
CA HIS A 229 38.38 -35.65 28.09
C HIS A 229 38.15 -34.26 27.50
N ILE A 230 36.92 -33.77 27.57
CA ILE A 230 36.52 -32.44 27.08
C ILE A 230 36.26 -31.55 28.31
N LYS A 231 37.01 -30.46 28.49
CA LYS A 231 36.67 -29.41 29.49
C LYS A 231 36.35 -28.07 28.81
N PRO A 232 35.35 -27.33 29.32
CA PRO A 232 35.16 -25.93 28.97
C PRO A 232 36.25 -25.09 29.64
N VAL A 233 36.87 -24.19 28.87
CA VAL A 233 37.87 -23.21 29.34
C VAL A 233 37.41 -21.82 28.92
N ALA A 234 37.58 -20.80 29.77
CA ALA A 234 37.33 -19.41 29.39
C ALA A 234 38.42 -18.89 28.43
N SER A 235 38.10 -17.91 27.59
CA SER A 235 39.04 -17.41 26.57
C SER A 235 39.56 -16.00 26.90
N GLU A 236 40.87 -15.86 27.07
CA GLU A 236 41.53 -14.55 27.20
C GLU A 236 41.50 -13.73 25.90
N VAL A 237 41.29 -14.40 24.77
CA VAL A 237 41.12 -13.78 23.45
C VAL A 237 39.67 -13.92 23.03
N GLN A 238 39.09 -12.86 22.47
CA GLN A 238 37.74 -12.87 21.94
C GLN A 238 37.65 -13.90 20.81
N ARG A 239 36.64 -14.78 20.87
CA ARG A 239 36.38 -15.81 19.88
C ARG A 239 35.08 -15.53 19.15
N TRP A 240 34.96 -16.11 17.97
CA TRP A 240 33.78 -15.96 17.13
C TRP A 240 33.37 -17.26 16.47
N GLY A 241 32.09 -17.34 16.12
CA GLY A 241 31.52 -18.47 15.39
C GLY A 241 30.28 -18.07 14.61
N TRP A 242 30.04 -18.77 13.50
CA TRP A 242 28.80 -18.60 12.75
C TRP A 242 27.77 -19.63 13.18
N ARG A 243 26.53 -19.20 13.34
CA ARG A 243 25.38 -20.01 13.72
C ARG A 243 24.23 -19.74 12.79
N THR A 244 23.38 -20.73 12.58
CA THR A 244 22.18 -20.61 11.76
C THR A 244 21.00 -20.39 12.69
N ILE A 245 20.16 -19.40 12.38
CA ILE A 245 18.89 -19.23 13.07
C ILE A 245 18.02 -20.44 12.74
N MET A 246 17.55 -21.14 13.76
CA MET A 246 16.52 -22.16 13.62
C MET A 246 15.17 -21.47 13.45
N ASN A 247 14.31 -22.02 12.59
CA ASN A 247 12.92 -21.60 12.57
C ASN A 247 12.26 -21.83 13.95
N ARG A 248 11.13 -21.15 14.18
CA ARG A 248 10.50 -21.09 15.50
C ARG A 248 9.99 -22.46 15.99
N ALA A 249 9.49 -23.30 15.09
CA ALA A 249 8.96 -24.62 15.45
C ALA A 249 10.09 -25.57 15.88
N ASP A 250 11.20 -25.57 15.15
CA ASP A 250 12.37 -26.37 15.48
C ASP A 250 13.06 -25.85 16.75
N CYS A 251 13.07 -24.53 16.96
CA CYS A 251 13.54 -23.93 18.20
C CYS A 251 12.69 -24.38 19.40
N MET A 252 11.36 -24.41 19.26
CA MET A 252 10.46 -24.89 20.30
C MET A 252 10.71 -26.36 20.64
N ALA A 253 10.72 -27.22 19.62
CA ALA A 253 10.97 -28.65 19.77
C ALA A 253 12.37 -28.93 20.35
N ALA A 254 13.35 -28.08 20.03
CA ALA A 254 14.69 -28.16 20.57
C ALA A 254 14.80 -27.71 22.04
N THR A 255 13.92 -26.81 22.49
CA THR A 255 13.97 -26.20 23.82
C THR A 255 13.24 -27.05 24.87
N PHE A 256 12.15 -27.73 24.49
CA PHE A 256 11.40 -28.59 25.41
C PHE A 256 11.48 -30.05 24.95
N ASN A 257 12.23 -30.89 25.66
CA ASN A 257 12.17 -32.33 25.43
C ASN A 257 10.77 -32.85 25.77
N SER A 258 10.31 -33.90 25.07
CA SER A 258 8.91 -34.36 25.11
C SER A 258 8.37 -34.63 26.52
N ALA A 259 9.20 -35.14 27.44
CA ALA A 259 8.80 -35.40 28.83
C ALA A 259 8.62 -34.13 29.68
N ASP A 260 9.44 -33.09 29.46
CA ASP A 260 9.34 -31.81 30.17
C ASP A 260 8.21 -30.94 29.63
N ALA A 261 8.01 -30.96 28.31
CA ALA A 261 6.87 -30.33 27.66
C ALA A 261 5.55 -30.91 28.18
N GLN A 262 5.50 -32.24 28.35
CA GLN A 262 4.34 -32.96 28.82
C GLN A 262 4.03 -32.63 30.29
N LEU A 263 5.04 -32.50 31.17
CA LEU A 263 4.85 -32.09 32.57
C LEU A 263 4.40 -30.62 32.72
N ILE A 264 4.93 -29.72 31.89
CA ILE A 264 4.51 -28.31 31.83
C ILE A 264 3.06 -28.20 31.31
N LEU A 265 2.72 -28.99 30.28
CA LEU A 265 1.38 -29.04 29.71
C LEU A 265 0.39 -29.67 30.71
N GLU A 266 0.73 -30.79 31.35
CA GLU A 266 -0.15 -31.55 32.26
C GLU A 266 -0.44 -30.83 33.59
N GLN A 267 0.52 -30.06 34.16
CA GLN A 267 0.29 -29.36 35.44
C GLN A 267 -0.23 -27.92 35.31
N PHE A 268 -0.03 -27.23 34.17
CA PHE A 268 -0.33 -25.79 34.02
C PHE A 268 -1.33 -25.47 32.89
N TYR A 269 -2.23 -26.41 32.61
CA TYR A 269 -3.15 -26.59 31.46
C TYR A 269 -3.98 -25.39 30.91
N THR A 270 -3.73 -24.12 31.22
CA THR A 270 -4.57 -23.01 30.70
C THR A 270 -3.86 -21.75 30.20
N ASN A 271 -2.61 -21.44 30.60
CA ASN A 271 -2.07 -20.08 30.38
C ASN A 271 -0.69 -19.96 29.70
N TYR A 272 0.02 -21.05 29.38
CA TYR A 272 1.33 -20.93 28.74
C TYR A 272 1.23 -20.90 27.21
N ASP A 273 1.28 -19.70 26.62
CA ASP A 273 1.40 -19.52 25.18
C ASP A 273 2.87 -19.31 24.79
N TYR A 274 3.53 -20.37 24.31
CA TYR A 274 4.90 -20.31 23.80
C TYR A 274 5.09 -19.17 22.78
N VAL A 275 4.05 -18.83 22.04
CA VAL A 275 4.10 -17.86 20.96
C VAL A 275 4.02 -16.41 21.50
N VAL A 276 3.53 -16.19 22.73
CA VAL A 276 3.53 -14.90 23.48
C VAL A 276 4.69 -14.78 24.45
N GLU A 277 5.15 -15.88 25.01
CA GLU A 277 6.03 -15.84 26.19
C GLU A 277 7.49 -16.18 25.87
N CYS A 278 7.76 -16.81 24.72
CA CYS A 278 9.14 -17.11 24.29
C CYS A 278 9.72 -16.00 23.43
N THR A 279 10.60 -15.22 24.04
CA THR A 279 11.20 -14.01 23.48
C THR A 279 12.60 -14.24 22.94
N TRP A 280 12.90 -15.44 22.47
CA TRP A 280 14.23 -15.84 22.04
C TRP A 280 14.18 -16.59 20.73
N VAL A 281 15.31 -16.60 20.01
CA VAL A 281 15.55 -17.47 18.85
C VAL A 281 16.62 -18.49 19.19
N CYS A 282 16.57 -19.65 18.54
CA CYS A 282 17.59 -20.67 18.67
C CYS A 282 18.63 -20.53 17.57
N LEU A 283 19.90 -20.66 17.94
CA LEU A 283 21.06 -20.62 17.07
C LEU A 283 21.71 -22.01 17.07
N GLN A 284 21.83 -22.63 15.90
CA GLN A 284 22.39 -23.97 15.72
C GLN A 284 23.73 -23.94 14.97
N ILE A 285 24.57 -24.95 15.24
CA ILE A 285 25.80 -25.23 14.49
C ILE A 285 25.47 -26.13 13.29
N ASN A 286 25.79 -25.68 12.07
CA ASN A 286 25.47 -26.40 10.83
C ASN A 286 26.43 -27.53 10.42
N ASP A 287 27.54 -27.77 11.15
CA ASP A 287 28.56 -28.76 10.75
C ASP A 287 28.98 -29.66 11.93
N ILE A 288 28.59 -30.93 11.87
CA ILE A 288 28.80 -31.96 12.91
C ILE A 288 30.23 -32.55 12.86
N ASN A 289 31.03 -32.25 11.83
CA ASN A 289 32.25 -33.01 11.51
C ASN A 289 33.60 -32.47 12.02
N TRP A 290 33.65 -31.58 13.01
CA TRP A 290 34.93 -31.07 13.55
C TRP A 290 35.14 -31.47 15.02
N LYS A 291 36.11 -32.38 15.24
CA LYS A 291 36.30 -33.07 16.53
C LYS A 291 37.26 -32.42 17.53
N ARG A 292 38.02 -31.36 17.20
CA ARG A 292 39.10 -30.88 18.09
C ARG A 292 38.83 -29.61 18.90
N TYR A 293 38.00 -28.69 18.40
CA TYR A 293 37.68 -27.43 19.08
C TYR A 293 36.25 -27.00 18.77
N ARG A 294 35.44 -26.71 19.81
CA ARG A 294 34.06 -26.25 19.66
C ARG A 294 33.84 -24.97 20.47
N PHE A 295 33.35 -23.92 19.81
CA PHE A 295 32.84 -22.73 20.47
C PHE A 295 31.54 -23.08 21.19
N ARG A 296 31.56 -23.06 22.53
CA ARG A 296 30.42 -23.41 23.38
C ARG A 296 30.01 -22.17 24.17
N PHE A 297 28.78 -21.74 24.00
CA PHE A 297 28.31 -20.58 24.74
C PHE A 297 28.32 -20.87 26.24
N GLY A 298 28.86 -19.94 27.01
CA GLY A 298 28.96 -20.06 28.46
C GLY A 298 29.02 -18.72 29.16
N SER A 299 29.35 -18.73 30.45
CA SER A 299 29.55 -17.50 31.23
C SER A 299 30.53 -16.56 30.51
N GLY A 300 30.11 -15.31 30.31
CA GLY A 300 30.86 -14.32 29.54
C GLY A 300 30.49 -14.17 28.06
N ASP A 301 29.67 -15.05 27.49
CA ASP A 301 29.03 -14.83 26.19
C ASP A 301 27.63 -14.22 26.34
N SER A 302 26.91 -14.54 27.43
CA SER A 302 25.61 -13.97 27.77
C SER A 302 25.63 -12.44 27.75
N GLY A 303 24.66 -11.83 27.10
CA GLY A 303 24.59 -10.38 26.81
C GLY A 303 25.43 -9.93 25.61
N GLY A 304 26.33 -10.78 25.11
CA GLY A 304 27.16 -10.50 23.94
C GLY A 304 26.35 -10.33 22.64
N PRO A 305 26.87 -9.60 21.64
CA PRO A 305 26.18 -9.34 20.38
C PRO A 305 26.07 -10.59 19.51
N VAL A 306 24.87 -10.79 18.99
CA VAL A 306 24.59 -11.64 17.83
C VAL A 306 24.32 -10.72 16.64
N THR A 307 24.99 -10.99 15.53
CA THR A 307 24.87 -10.18 14.30
C THR A 307 24.53 -11.02 13.09
N CYS A 308 23.50 -10.63 12.35
CA CYS A 308 23.07 -11.32 11.14
C CYS A 308 23.29 -10.39 9.95
N ASP A 309 23.90 -10.86 8.87
CA ASP A 309 24.16 -9.99 7.70
C ASP A 309 24.91 -8.67 8.03
N GLY A 310 25.81 -8.72 9.01
CA GLY A 310 26.61 -7.56 9.46
C GLY A 310 25.88 -6.53 10.33
N ALA A 311 24.63 -6.78 10.69
CA ALA A 311 23.80 -5.91 11.53
C ALA A 311 23.53 -6.55 12.91
N HIS A 312 23.34 -5.73 13.96
CA HIS A 312 23.07 -6.21 15.32
C HIS A 312 21.63 -6.72 15.40
N PHE A 313 21.46 -7.97 15.82
CA PHE A 313 20.19 -8.70 15.70
C PHE A 313 19.66 -9.21 17.04
N ALA A 314 20.54 -9.69 17.92
CA ALA A 314 20.14 -10.22 19.22
C ALA A 314 21.28 -10.03 20.24
N VAL A 315 20.96 -10.22 21.51
CA VAL A 315 21.95 -10.51 22.54
C VAL A 315 21.91 -11.99 22.87
N VAL A 316 23.06 -12.59 23.15
CA VAL A 316 23.11 -13.96 23.65
C VAL A 316 22.37 -14.00 24.98
N SER A 317 21.39 -14.89 25.13
CA SER A 317 20.69 -15.08 26.39
C SER A 317 21.35 -16.24 27.14
N MET A 318 20.97 -17.47 26.81
CA MET A 318 21.37 -18.68 27.51
C MET A 318 21.88 -19.75 26.54
N ALA A 319 22.66 -20.71 27.03
CA ALA A 319 23.31 -21.74 26.23
C ALA A 319 22.85 -23.14 26.63
N GLN A 320 22.60 -24.02 25.65
CA GLN A 320 22.36 -25.44 25.87
C GLN A 320 23.20 -26.28 24.92
N ASP A 321 24.20 -26.98 25.47
CA ASP A 321 25.06 -27.92 24.75
C ASP A 321 25.61 -27.40 23.41
N GLU A 322 24.99 -27.79 22.29
CA GLU A 322 25.37 -27.43 20.91
C GLU A 322 24.52 -26.29 20.29
N ARG A 323 23.52 -25.80 21.03
CA ARG A 323 22.54 -24.79 20.63
C ARG A 323 22.59 -23.59 21.58
N SER A 324 22.09 -22.45 21.12
CA SER A 324 22.07 -21.25 21.96
C SER A 324 20.83 -20.42 21.74
N LEU A 325 20.34 -19.85 22.83
CA LEU A 325 19.21 -18.95 22.83
C LEU A 325 19.74 -17.53 22.75
N ALA A 326 19.19 -16.76 21.82
CA ALA A 326 19.48 -15.34 21.68
C ALA A 326 18.19 -14.54 21.80
N GLY A 327 18.19 -13.53 22.67
CA GLY A 327 17.09 -12.57 22.77
C GLY A 327 17.16 -11.57 21.61
N PRO A 328 16.24 -11.57 20.64
CA PRO A 328 16.24 -10.64 19.52
C PRO A 328 16.00 -9.22 20.02
N ILE A 329 16.75 -8.25 19.51
CA ILE A 329 16.62 -6.85 19.93
C ILE A 329 15.23 -6.25 19.62
N ALA A 330 14.44 -6.94 18.78
CA ALA A 330 13.02 -6.74 18.59
C ALA A 330 12.24 -7.92 19.18
N TYR A 331 11.63 -7.72 20.34
CA TYR A 331 10.51 -8.53 20.77
C TYR A 331 9.31 -7.62 20.96
N VAL A 332 8.32 -7.76 20.07
CA VAL A 332 7.01 -7.14 20.24
C VAL A 332 6.07 -8.31 20.51
N PRO A 333 5.58 -8.52 21.75
CA PRO A 333 4.36 -9.30 21.91
C PRO A 333 3.34 -8.55 21.05
N TYR A 334 2.85 -9.19 19.99
CA TYR A 334 1.93 -8.57 19.05
C TYR A 334 0.63 -8.22 19.78
N VAL A 335 0.61 -7.09 20.47
CA VAL A 335 -0.62 -6.47 20.91
C VAL A 335 -1.12 -5.74 19.67
N PHE A 336 -1.98 -6.41 18.91
CA PHE A 336 -2.76 -5.78 17.85
C PHE A 336 -3.78 -4.84 18.51
N ARG A 337 -3.30 -3.69 18.98
CA ARG A 337 -4.09 -2.67 19.67
C ARG A 337 -5.16 -2.02 18.76
N TYR A 338 -5.18 -2.38 17.47
CA TYR A 338 -6.21 -2.01 16.51
C TYR A 338 -7.21 -3.14 16.21
N TYR A 339 -7.07 -4.34 16.79
CA TYR A 339 -8.07 -5.39 16.65
C TYR A 339 -9.38 -4.96 17.32
N VAL A 340 -10.51 -5.30 16.69
CA VAL A 340 -11.85 -5.03 17.20
C VAL A 340 -12.62 -6.34 17.30
N PHE A 341 -13.15 -6.62 18.48
CA PHE A 341 -14.08 -7.70 18.73
C PHE A 341 -15.50 -7.22 18.43
N LEU A 342 -16.18 -7.85 17.46
CA LEU A 342 -17.55 -7.50 17.07
C LEU A 342 -18.54 -8.48 17.66
N ALA A 343 -19.38 -7.97 18.56
CA ALA A 343 -20.36 -8.78 19.29
C ALA A 343 -21.80 -8.40 18.95
N ARG A 344 -22.68 -9.40 18.91
CA ARG A 344 -24.13 -9.22 18.78
C ARG A 344 -24.85 -9.69 20.04
N ALA A 345 -25.95 -9.03 20.40
CA ALA A 345 -26.77 -9.49 21.52
C ALA A 345 -27.46 -10.83 21.17
N PRO A 346 -27.59 -11.78 22.12
CA PRO A 346 -28.28 -13.03 21.89
C PRO A 346 -29.73 -12.83 21.42
N PRO A 347 -30.23 -13.67 20.49
CA PRO A 347 -31.64 -13.72 20.14
C PRO A 347 -32.49 -13.96 21.41
N GLY A 348 -33.51 -13.15 21.63
CA GLY A 348 -34.38 -13.29 22.81
C GLY A 348 -34.03 -12.43 24.02
N THR A 349 -33.07 -11.51 23.93
CA THR A 349 -32.88 -10.38 24.89
C THR A 349 -34.04 -9.35 24.83
N ALA A 350 -35.26 -9.84 24.61
CA ALA A 350 -36.49 -9.08 24.55
C ALA A 350 -36.78 -8.44 25.91
N VAL A 351 -36.62 -7.13 26.00
CA VAL A 351 -37.35 -6.37 27.01
C VAL A 351 -38.76 -6.14 26.49
N GLU A 352 -39.73 -6.44 27.34
CA GLU A 352 -41.17 -6.59 27.07
C GLU A 352 -41.83 -5.50 26.20
N LYS A 353 -42.85 -5.99 25.46
CA LYS A 353 -43.91 -5.34 24.67
C LYS A 353 -44.14 -3.83 24.87
N ASN A 354 -43.31 -2.97 24.28
CA ASN A 354 -43.81 -1.74 23.62
C ASN A 354 -42.80 -1.24 22.55
N PRO A 355 -43.16 -1.10 21.27
CA PRO A 355 -42.18 -0.99 20.17
C PRO A 355 -41.42 0.34 20.08
N ASP A 356 -41.90 1.44 20.65
CA ASP A 356 -41.52 2.75 20.09
C ASP A 356 -40.50 3.60 20.88
N THR A 357 -40.07 3.22 22.10
CA THR A 357 -39.15 4.11 22.86
C THR A 357 -38.13 3.45 23.80
N TYR A 358 -38.09 2.13 23.96
CA TYR A 358 -37.30 1.51 25.05
C TYR A 358 -36.37 0.34 24.66
N ARG A 359 -36.32 -0.07 23.39
CA ARG A 359 -35.64 -1.32 23.00
C ARG A 359 -34.10 -1.25 23.02
N TRP A 360 -33.51 -0.16 22.53
CA TRP A 360 -32.06 -0.07 22.32
C TRP A 360 -31.27 0.43 23.54
N TYR A 361 -31.81 1.36 24.35
CA TYR A 361 -31.13 1.85 25.57
C TYR A 361 -30.94 0.71 26.57
N LYS A 362 -31.89 -0.24 26.63
CA LYS A 362 -31.82 -1.40 27.52
C LYS A 362 -30.79 -2.43 27.08
N ILE A 363 -30.61 -2.68 25.77
CA ILE A 363 -29.53 -3.55 25.26
C ILE A 363 -28.15 -2.93 25.50
N LEU A 364 -28.00 -1.62 25.26
CA LEU A 364 -26.75 -0.91 25.56
C LEU A 364 -26.43 -0.91 27.06
N ARG A 365 -27.46 -0.74 27.90
CA ARG A 365 -27.32 -0.84 29.36
C ARG A 365 -26.95 -2.25 29.79
N TRP A 366 -27.57 -3.27 29.20
CA TRP A 366 -27.25 -4.67 29.47
C TRP A 366 -25.80 -5.01 29.09
N PHE A 367 -25.30 -4.57 27.93
CA PHE A 367 -23.89 -4.73 27.58
C PHE A 367 -22.94 -3.97 28.52
N LYS A 368 -23.33 -2.79 29.00
CA LYS A 368 -22.56 -2.07 30.05
C LYS A 368 -22.52 -2.81 31.38
N GLU A 369 -23.57 -3.56 31.70
CA GLU A 369 -23.69 -4.34 32.95
C GLU A 369 -22.99 -5.71 32.86
N VAL A 370 -23.03 -6.38 31.70
CA VAL A 370 -22.52 -7.75 31.54
C VAL A 370 -21.14 -7.82 30.86
N GLY A 371 -20.78 -6.84 30.02
CA GLY A 371 -19.55 -6.88 29.21
C GLY A 371 -19.64 -7.80 27.98
N PRO A 372 -18.60 -7.87 27.13
CA PRO A 372 -18.57 -8.82 26.02
C PRO A 372 -18.33 -10.25 26.49
N LYS A 373 -18.82 -11.23 25.73
CA LYS A 373 -18.54 -12.66 25.91
C LYS A 373 -18.18 -13.32 24.60
N VAL A 374 -17.34 -14.34 24.65
CA VAL A 374 -16.86 -15.05 23.46
C VAL A 374 -18.03 -15.73 22.70
N GLU A 375 -19.05 -16.20 23.41
CA GLU A 375 -20.25 -16.81 22.84
C GLU A 375 -21.12 -15.84 22.01
N TRP A 376 -20.84 -14.53 22.09
CA TRP A 376 -21.56 -13.48 21.35
C TRP A 376 -20.73 -12.89 20.21
N GLN A 377 -19.55 -13.44 19.97
CA GLN A 377 -18.69 -13.02 18.88
C GLN A 377 -19.30 -13.42 17.54
N GLU A 378 -19.49 -12.44 16.67
CA GLU A 378 -19.91 -12.68 15.28
C GLU A 378 -18.70 -12.58 14.35
N CYS A 379 -17.90 -11.53 14.52
CA CYS A 379 -16.79 -11.19 13.63
C CYS A 379 -15.66 -10.49 14.38
N GLY A 380 -14.54 -10.34 13.69
CA GLY A 380 -13.45 -9.44 14.01
C GLY A 380 -13.49 -8.17 13.16
N GLY A 381 -12.58 -7.25 13.47
CA GLY A 381 -12.40 -6.02 12.72
C GLY A 381 -11.06 -5.37 13.01
N SER A 382 -10.76 -4.33 12.25
CA SER A 382 -9.60 -3.47 12.41
C SER A 382 -10.03 -2.02 12.57
N LEU A 383 -9.61 -1.37 13.65
CA LEU A 383 -9.84 0.05 13.86
C LEU A 383 -8.93 0.85 12.92
N ILE A 384 -9.52 1.47 11.90
CA ILE A 384 -8.77 2.16 10.84
C ILE A 384 -8.69 3.67 11.07
N THR A 385 -9.66 4.27 11.74
CA THR A 385 -9.66 5.67 12.20
C THR A 385 -10.34 5.75 13.57
N PRO A 386 -10.39 6.91 14.25
CA PRO A 386 -11.05 7.02 15.54
C PRO A 386 -12.54 6.63 15.55
N ASN A 387 -13.21 6.63 14.39
CA ASN A 387 -14.65 6.39 14.26
C ASN A 387 -15.00 5.28 13.25
N VAL A 388 -14.01 4.61 12.65
CA VAL A 388 -14.25 3.65 11.57
C VAL A 388 -13.54 2.33 11.86
N VAL A 389 -14.32 1.25 11.84
CA VAL A 389 -13.85 -0.14 11.93
C VAL A 389 -14.01 -0.79 10.56
N GLN A 390 -12.92 -1.31 10.00
CA GLN A 390 -12.94 -2.15 8.81
C GLN A 390 -13.21 -3.60 9.22
N THR A 391 -14.10 -4.28 8.49
CA THR A 391 -14.50 -5.67 8.72
C THR A 391 -14.88 -6.31 7.38
N ALA A 392 -15.30 -7.58 7.39
CA ALA A 392 -15.78 -8.24 6.19
C ALA A 392 -17.21 -7.79 5.86
N CYS A 393 -17.53 -7.72 4.57
CA CYS A 393 -18.86 -7.33 4.11
C CYS A 393 -19.94 -8.28 4.64
N HIS A 394 -19.68 -9.58 4.64
CA HIS A 394 -20.65 -10.58 5.13
C HIS A 394 -20.94 -10.46 6.64
N CYS A 395 -20.11 -9.75 7.41
CA CYS A 395 -20.38 -9.46 8.82
C CYS A 395 -21.51 -8.44 9.00
N ILE A 396 -21.68 -7.53 8.05
CA ILE A 396 -22.60 -6.37 8.13
C ILE A 396 -23.64 -6.35 7.01
N SER A 397 -23.78 -7.47 6.27
CA SER A 397 -24.77 -7.63 5.21
C SER A 397 -25.37 -9.03 5.18
N PHE A 398 -26.57 -9.13 4.62
CA PHE A 398 -27.17 -10.40 4.23
C PHE A 398 -27.15 -10.53 2.71
N TYR A 399 -26.99 -11.74 2.21
CA TYR A 399 -27.05 -12.02 0.77
C TYR A 399 -28.48 -12.36 0.36
N THR A 400 -29.11 -11.49 -0.43
CA THR A 400 -30.49 -11.69 -0.90
C THR A 400 -30.49 -12.17 -2.36
N ARG A 401 -31.18 -13.29 -2.62
CA ARG A 401 -31.48 -13.77 -3.97
C ARG A 401 -32.47 -12.79 -4.61
N ARG A 402 -32.07 -12.04 -5.65
CA ARG A 402 -33.05 -11.28 -6.47
C ARG A 402 -33.74 -12.28 -7.41
N PRO A 403 -35.08 -12.44 -7.42
CA PRO A 403 -35.75 -13.26 -8.44
C PRO A 403 -35.70 -12.51 -9.79
N ALA A 404 -35.61 -13.17 -10.95
CA ALA A 404 -36.39 -14.32 -11.39
C ALA A 404 -35.55 -15.49 -11.96
N GLU A 405 -36.16 -16.68 -11.90
CA GLU A 405 -35.88 -17.83 -12.77
C GLU A 405 -35.73 -17.31 -14.22
N ASN A 406 -34.59 -17.58 -14.86
CA ASN A 406 -34.19 -17.16 -16.22
C ASN A 406 -33.39 -15.85 -16.38
N SER A 407 -32.84 -15.25 -15.33
CA SER A 407 -32.05 -13.99 -15.46
C SER A 407 -30.53 -14.14 -15.62
N GLY A 408 -29.95 -15.35 -15.52
CA GLY A 408 -28.52 -15.58 -15.76
C GLY A 408 -27.57 -14.88 -14.76
N TYR A 409 -28.00 -14.64 -13.52
CA TYR A 409 -27.16 -14.06 -12.46
C TYR A 409 -26.60 -15.15 -11.51
N HIS A 410 -25.28 -15.36 -11.52
CA HIS A 410 -24.56 -16.34 -10.67
C HIS A 410 -24.16 -15.83 -9.28
N TYR A 411 -24.64 -14.65 -8.90
CA TYR A 411 -24.20 -13.93 -7.70
C TYR A 411 -25.39 -13.47 -6.85
N ASN A 412 -25.35 -13.74 -5.55
CA ASN A 412 -26.16 -13.05 -4.57
C ASN A 412 -25.52 -11.69 -4.27
N HIS A 413 -26.33 -10.63 -4.19
CA HIS A 413 -25.82 -9.30 -3.85
C HIS A 413 -25.96 -9.03 -2.36
N ALA A 414 -24.96 -8.37 -1.79
CA ALA A 414 -24.98 -7.94 -0.40
C ALA A 414 -26.05 -6.85 -0.19
N THR A 415 -26.94 -7.08 0.75
CA THR A 415 -27.91 -6.11 1.27
C THR A 415 -27.48 -5.74 2.67
N VAL A 416 -27.19 -4.46 2.90
CA VAL A 416 -26.71 -3.94 4.19
C VAL A 416 -27.70 -4.28 5.31
N MET A 417 -27.20 -4.81 6.43
CA MET A 417 -28.00 -5.12 7.61
C MET A 417 -28.66 -3.87 8.20
N ASN A 418 -29.81 -4.05 8.87
CA ASN A 418 -30.48 -2.92 9.51
C ASN A 418 -29.74 -2.55 10.81
N ILE A 419 -29.16 -1.36 10.86
CA ILE A 419 -28.41 -0.85 12.02
C ILE A 419 -29.23 -0.79 13.32
N TRP A 420 -30.56 -0.85 13.25
CA TRP A 420 -31.43 -0.83 14.42
C TRP A 420 -31.77 -2.23 14.93
N GLU A 421 -31.80 -3.22 14.03
CA GLU A 421 -32.20 -4.60 14.31
C GLU A 421 -30.98 -5.52 14.49
N ASP A 422 -29.92 -5.28 13.72
CA ASP A 422 -28.73 -6.14 13.58
C ASP A 422 -27.44 -5.44 14.06
N ARG A 423 -27.49 -4.83 15.23
CA ARG A 423 -26.33 -4.08 15.78
C ARG A 423 -25.16 -5.00 16.12
N LEU A 424 -23.99 -4.62 15.63
CA LEU A 424 -22.69 -5.13 16.03
C LEU A 424 -21.99 -4.09 16.89
N TYR A 425 -21.73 -4.45 18.14
CA TYR A 425 -21.04 -3.62 19.10
C TYR A 425 -19.54 -3.90 19.02
N SER A 426 -18.74 -2.83 18.96
CA SER A 426 -17.29 -2.92 18.84
C SER A 426 -16.62 -2.81 20.20
N TYR A 427 -15.87 -3.83 20.58
CA TYR A 427 -15.04 -3.91 21.80
C TYR A 427 -13.56 -3.96 21.43
N LEU A 428 -12.73 -3.30 22.23
CA LEU A 428 -11.30 -3.14 21.95
C LEU A 428 -10.54 -2.74 23.23
N GLY A 429 -9.22 -2.90 23.23
CA GLY A 429 -8.34 -2.45 24.31
C GLY A 429 -7.91 -3.52 25.32
N ALA A 430 -8.25 -4.79 25.10
CA ALA A 430 -7.70 -5.93 25.84
C ALA A 430 -7.64 -7.19 24.97
N ASN A 431 -6.70 -8.10 25.27
CA ASN A 431 -6.55 -9.37 24.57
C ASN A 431 -7.45 -10.48 25.15
N GLU A 432 -7.91 -10.34 26.38
CA GLU A 432 -8.88 -11.26 26.99
C GLU A 432 -10.27 -10.62 26.92
N VAL A 433 -11.26 -11.37 26.43
CA VAL A 433 -12.65 -10.89 26.33
C VAL A 433 -13.14 -10.42 27.70
N ALA A 434 -12.82 -11.15 28.77
CA ALA A 434 -13.18 -10.79 30.15
C ALA A 434 -12.55 -9.48 30.65
N LYS A 435 -11.43 -9.05 30.06
CA LYS A 435 -10.73 -7.81 30.41
C LYS A 435 -11.07 -6.64 29.48
N MET A 436 -11.88 -6.87 28.45
CA MET A 436 -12.30 -5.80 27.55
C MET A 436 -13.20 -4.79 28.29
N PRO A 437 -13.09 -3.48 27.98
CA PRO A 437 -13.97 -2.47 28.55
C PRO A 437 -15.44 -2.81 28.30
N THR A 438 -16.28 -2.76 29.34
CA THR A 438 -17.72 -3.05 29.22
C THR A 438 -18.49 -2.01 28.41
N THR A 439 -17.85 -0.88 28.06
CA THR A 439 -18.45 0.16 27.23
C THR A 439 -18.07 -0.03 25.76
N PRO A 440 -18.98 -0.52 24.89
CA PRO A 440 -18.69 -0.64 23.47
C PRO A 440 -18.77 0.68 22.72
N LEU A 441 -18.13 0.73 21.55
CA LEU A 441 -18.48 1.71 20.52
C LEU A 441 -19.80 1.29 19.85
N VAL A 442 -20.68 2.27 19.67
CA VAL A 442 -22.01 2.05 19.12
C VAL A 442 -21.97 2.36 17.63
N PRO A 443 -22.45 1.45 16.76
CA PRO A 443 -22.46 1.70 15.33
C PRO A 443 -23.54 2.73 14.99
N ASP A 444 -23.24 3.59 14.03
CA ASP A 444 -24.13 4.61 13.45
C ASP A 444 -24.56 4.22 12.03
N HIS A 445 -23.60 3.76 11.22
CA HIS A 445 -23.83 3.34 9.85
C HIS A 445 -22.97 2.12 9.49
N TYR A 446 -23.54 1.24 8.66
CA TYR A 446 -22.79 0.21 7.94
C TYR A 446 -22.60 0.64 6.49
N VAL A 447 -21.38 0.47 5.99
CA VAL A 447 -21.03 0.70 4.59
C VAL A 447 -20.49 -0.59 4.02
N VAL A 448 -21.17 -1.10 3.00
CA VAL A 448 -20.76 -2.30 2.26
C VAL A 448 -20.20 -1.86 0.92
N TYR A 449 -19.09 -2.48 0.51
CA TYR A 449 -18.54 -2.24 -0.81
C TYR A 449 -19.55 -2.64 -1.90
N GLU A 450 -19.79 -1.79 -2.89
CA GLU A 450 -20.88 -1.99 -3.88
C GLU A 450 -20.73 -3.29 -4.68
N GLN A 451 -19.49 -3.72 -4.90
CA GLN A 451 -19.16 -4.96 -5.60
C GLN A 451 -19.17 -6.18 -4.69
N CYS A 452 -19.50 -6.03 -3.40
CA CYS A 452 -19.63 -7.16 -2.49
C CYS A 452 -20.77 -8.08 -2.96
N LYS A 453 -20.40 -9.28 -3.37
CA LYS A 453 -21.31 -10.28 -3.94
C LYS A 453 -20.85 -11.67 -3.52
N GLN A 454 -21.79 -12.60 -3.40
CA GLN A 454 -21.51 -13.99 -3.06
C GLN A 454 -21.79 -14.87 -4.28
N PHE A 455 -20.82 -15.68 -4.70
CA PHE A 455 -20.97 -16.66 -5.76
C PHE A 455 -21.91 -17.79 -5.30
N ILE A 456 -22.95 -18.09 -6.07
CA ILE A 456 -24.07 -18.93 -5.61
C ILE A 456 -23.64 -20.39 -5.32
N HIS A 457 -22.80 -20.98 -6.17
CA HIS A 457 -22.51 -22.42 -6.11
C HIS A 457 -21.64 -22.80 -4.90
N HIS A 458 -20.64 -21.98 -4.57
CA HIS A 458 -19.69 -22.25 -3.48
C HIS A 458 -19.75 -21.24 -2.32
N THR A 459 -20.71 -20.32 -2.34
CA THR A 459 -20.87 -19.27 -1.32
C THR A 459 -19.65 -18.36 -1.11
N PHE A 460 -18.73 -18.29 -2.09
CA PHE A 460 -17.54 -17.46 -2.03
C PHE A 460 -17.87 -15.97 -2.10
N ASN A 461 -17.29 -15.18 -1.21
CA ASN A 461 -17.50 -13.74 -1.17
C ASN A 461 -16.47 -13.02 -2.04
N VAL A 462 -16.93 -12.26 -3.03
CA VAL A 462 -16.11 -11.36 -3.86
C VAL A 462 -16.24 -9.95 -3.30
N MET A 463 -15.13 -9.21 -3.23
CA MET A 463 -15.03 -7.87 -2.63
C MET A 463 -15.65 -7.81 -1.22
N ASP A 464 -15.27 -8.77 -0.37
CA ASP A 464 -15.83 -8.98 0.96
C ASP A 464 -15.36 -7.93 2.00
N TYR A 465 -15.56 -6.65 1.71
CA TYR A 465 -15.12 -5.54 2.54
C TYR A 465 -16.30 -4.69 3.03
N GLY A 466 -16.27 -4.36 4.32
CA GLY A 466 -17.27 -3.54 4.98
C GLY A 466 -16.66 -2.58 6.00
N LEU A 467 -17.38 -1.49 6.27
CA LEU A 467 -17.03 -0.52 7.30
C LEU A 467 -18.18 -0.35 8.28
N ILE A 468 -17.83 -0.24 9.56
CA ILE A 468 -18.72 0.20 10.64
C ILE A 468 -18.27 1.61 11.04
N ILE A 469 -19.15 2.59 10.84
CA ILE A 469 -18.96 3.96 11.30
C ILE A 469 -19.59 4.05 12.70
N THR A 470 -18.83 4.50 13.69
CA THR A 470 -19.28 4.60 15.10
C THR A 470 -19.76 6.00 15.42
N LYS A 471 -20.78 6.09 16.29
CA LYS A 471 -21.38 7.36 16.73
C LYS A 471 -20.39 8.26 17.44
N ASP A 472 -19.62 7.66 18.34
CA ASP A 472 -18.62 8.36 19.13
C ASP A 472 -17.24 7.90 18.68
N SER A 473 -16.27 8.81 18.81
CA SER A 473 -14.88 8.47 18.65
C SER A 473 -14.44 7.52 19.77
N VAL A 474 -13.56 6.59 19.42
CA VAL A 474 -12.87 5.74 20.40
C VAL A 474 -12.13 6.57 21.45
N VAL A 475 -11.56 7.70 21.05
CA VAL A 475 -10.76 8.56 21.93
C VAL A 475 -11.64 9.19 23.00
N THR A 476 -12.86 9.58 22.63
CA THR A 476 -13.82 10.17 23.57
C THR A 476 -14.48 9.11 24.44
N ARG A 477 -14.73 7.92 23.90
CA ARG A 477 -15.52 6.87 24.57
C ARG A 477 -14.68 5.93 25.43
N LEU A 478 -13.41 5.72 25.09
CA LEU A 478 -12.46 4.82 25.75
C LEU A 478 -11.09 5.51 25.94
N PRO A 479 -11.00 6.65 26.65
CA PRO A 479 -9.78 7.44 26.74
C PRO A 479 -8.61 6.75 27.45
N ALA A 480 -8.90 5.74 28.29
CA ALA A 480 -7.89 4.98 29.05
C ALA A 480 -7.47 3.66 28.37
N ALA A 481 -8.09 3.29 27.24
CA ALA A 481 -7.78 2.05 26.56
C ALA A 481 -6.47 2.18 25.75
N ALA A 482 -5.59 1.18 25.86
CA ALA A 482 -4.35 1.13 25.09
C ALA A 482 -4.64 0.73 23.64
N ILE A 483 -5.03 1.70 22.81
CA ILE A 483 -5.49 1.49 21.43
C ILE A 483 -4.48 1.99 20.40
N SER A 484 -4.54 1.43 19.19
CA SER A 484 -3.83 1.93 18.02
C SER A 484 -4.75 1.87 16.79
N TYR A 485 -4.33 2.49 15.69
CA TYR A 485 -5.00 2.35 14.40
C TYR A 485 -4.21 1.41 13.50
N ALA A 486 -4.88 0.70 12.60
CA ALA A 486 -4.20 -0.03 11.54
C ALA A 486 -3.34 0.96 10.73
N PRO A 487 -2.07 0.63 10.43
CA PRO A 487 -1.15 1.58 9.82
C PRO A 487 -1.65 2.02 8.44
N PRO A 488 -1.57 3.32 8.11
CA PRO A 488 -1.79 3.80 6.76
C PRO A 488 -0.54 3.62 5.89
N TYR A 489 -0.74 3.30 4.62
CA TYR A 489 0.32 3.21 3.61
C TYR A 489 0.06 4.19 2.48
N LYS A 490 1.04 4.56 1.67
CA LYS A 490 0.70 5.29 0.43
C LYS A 490 -0.02 4.36 -0.53
N ALA A 491 -0.97 4.89 -1.30
CA ALA A 491 -1.74 4.09 -2.27
C ALA A 491 -0.83 3.32 -3.26
N ALA A 492 0.30 3.92 -3.66
CA ALA A 492 1.29 3.27 -4.52
C ALA A 492 2.05 2.13 -3.83
N ASP A 493 2.24 2.23 -2.52
CA ASP A 493 2.99 1.26 -1.73
C ASP A 493 2.15 0.03 -1.40
N ILE A 494 0.82 0.17 -1.21
CA ILE A 494 -0.09 -0.95 -0.95
C ILE A 494 -0.02 -2.00 -2.06
N LEU A 495 -0.08 -1.57 -3.32
CA LEU A 495 -0.06 -2.50 -4.45
C LEU A 495 1.31 -3.16 -4.63
N LYS A 496 2.39 -2.38 -4.47
CA LYS A 496 3.76 -2.92 -4.48
C LYS A 496 3.96 -3.94 -3.36
N TYR A 497 3.40 -3.65 -2.20
CA TYR A 497 3.43 -4.51 -1.02
C TYR A 497 2.66 -5.81 -1.24
N TYR A 498 1.47 -5.73 -1.83
CA TYR A 498 0.68 -6.87 -2.26
C TYR A 498 1.47 -7.81 -3.18
N TYR A 499 1.94 -7.31 -4.33
CA TYR A 499 2.65 -8.15 -5.28
C TYR A 499 3.95 -8.72 -4.71
N LYS A 500 4.70 -7.93 -3.93
CA LYS A 500 5.93 -8.40 -3.28
C LYS A 500 5.65 -9.60 -2.36
N ASN A 501 4.57 -9.57 -1.59
CA ASN A 501 4.25 -10.64 -0.64
C ASN A 501 3.68 -11.88 -1.31
N VAL A 502 2.85 -11.72 -2.34
CA VAL A 502 2.33 -12.86 -3.12
C VAL A 502 3.44 -13.55 -3.92
N GLN A 503 4.34 -12.78 -4.55
CA GLN A 503 5.44 -13.32 -5.37
C GLN A 503 6.43 -14.20 -4.61
N VAL A 504 6.59 -13.97 -3.31
CA VAL A 504 7.55 -14.68 -2.46
C VAL A 504 6.87 -15.57 -1.42
N GLU A 505 5.56 -15.81 -1.59
CA GLU A 505 4.77 -16.68 -0.71
C GLU A 505 4.97 -16.34 0.77
N ARG A 506 4.80 -15.06 1.09
CA ARG A 506 5.18 -14.53 2.41
C ARG A 506 4.37 -15.17 3.54
N MET A 507 5.03 -15.38 4.68
CA MET A 507 4.38 -15.72 5.94
C MET A 507 3.55 -14.54 6.48
N CYS A 508 2.30 -14.83 6.82
CA CYS A 508 1.33 -13.92 7.39
C CYS A 508 0.84 -14.43 8.74
N LEU A 509 0.51 -13.49 9.60
CA LEU A 509 -0.08 -13.70 10.91
C LEU A 509 -1.56 -13.33 10.84
N VAL A 510 -2.40 -14.27 11.24
CA VAL A 510 -3.86 -14.09 11.32
C VAL A 510 -4.23 -14.11 12.79
N ILE A 511 -5.05 -13.15 13.23
CA ILE A 511 -5.35 -12.93 14.65
C ILE A 511 -6.84 -12.84 14.87
N GLY A 512 -7.32 -13.48 15.92
CA GLY A 512 -8.70 -13.36 16.34
C GLY A 512 -9.04 -14.20 17.57
N HIS A 513 -10.32 -14.19 17.90
CA HIS A 513 -10.92 -14.99 18.98
C HIS A 513 -11.79 -16.14 18.46
N GLY A 514 -11.79 -16.38 17.14
CA GLY A 514 -12.61 -17.41 16.51
C GLY A 514 -12.17 -18.83 16.86
N GLN A 515 -12.40 -19.78 15.96
CA GLN A 515 -12.33 -21.21 16.32
C GLN A 515 -10.89 -21.74 16.37
N TRP A 516 -10.62 -22.61 17.35
CA TRP A 516 -9.33 -23.30 17.52
C TRP A 516 -9.55 -24.80 17.62
N LEU A 517 -8.65 -25.57 17.01
CA LEU A 517 -8.58 -27.01 17.20
C LEU A 517 -7.76 -27.31 18.46
N VAL A 518 -8.38 -28.04 19.38
CA VAL A 518 -7.70 -28.63 20.54
C VAL A 518 -7.79 -30.14 20.42
N ASP A 519 -6.64 -30.81 20.38
CA ASP A 519 -6.54 -32.26 20.42
C ASP A 519 -6.54 -32.72 21.90
N TYR A 520 -7.61 -33.39 22.33
CA TYR A 520 -7.69 -34.02 23.65
C TYR A 520 -7.55 -35.55 23.51
N GLU A 521 -6.60 -36.13 24.26
CA GLU A 521 -6.56 -37.57 24.48
C GLU A 521 -7.56 -37.92 25.58
N GLU A 522 -8.80 -38.21 25.20
CA GLU A 522 -9.71 -38.95 26.06
C GLU A 522 -9.86 -40.35 25.45
N ASP A 523 -9.22 -41.33 26.10
CA ASP A 523 -9.27 -42.77 25.79
C ASP A 523 -9.22 -43.13 24.28
N SER A 524 -8.00 -43.08 23.72
CA SER A 524 -7.59 -43.74 22.46
C SER A 524 -8.24 -43.29 21.14
N ILE A 525 -9.07 -42.25 21.13
CA ILE A 525 -9.56 -41.61 19.90
C ILE A 525 -9.41 -40.08 20.06
N PRO A 526 -8.60 -39.39 19.24
CA PRO A 526 -8.50 -37.93 19.30
C PRO A 526 -9.86 -37.31 18.96
N VAL A 527 -10.50 -36.69 19.96
CA VAL A 527 -11.75 -35.96 19.77
C VAL A 527 -11.41 -34.51 19.44
N ILE A 528 -11.66 -34.13 18.19
CA ILE A 528 -11.42 -32.78 17.70
C ILE A 528 -12.61 -31.88 18.08
N GLN A 529 -12.38 -30.88 18.94
CA GLN A 529 -13.39 -29.85 19.25
C GLN A 529 -12.98 -28.47 18.73
N ASN A 530 -13.92 -27.78 18.09
CA ASN A 530 -13.79 -26.38 17.67
C ASN A 530 -14.31 -25.47 18.79
N VAL A 531 -13.41 -24.77 19.49
CA VAL A 531 -13.78 -23.90 20.61
C VAL A 531 -13.38 -22.46 20.29
N ALA A 532 -14.29 -21.50 20.53
CA ALA A 532 -13.98 -20.08 20.45
C ALA A 532 -13.08 -19.67 21.64
N SER A 533 -12.20 -18.70 21.45
CA SER A 533 -11.16 -18.39 22.43
C SER A 533 -11.44 -17.13 23.24
N GLU A 534 -11.50 -17.25 24.57
CA GLU A 534 -11.60 -16.10 25.47
C GLU A 534 -10.36 -15.20 25.43
N VAL A 535 -9.21 -15.78 25.07
CA VAL A 535 -7.94 -15.07 24.85
C VAL A 535 -7.75 -14.88 23.36
N GLN A 536 -7.32 -13.69 22.93
CA GLN A 536 -6.95 -13.44 21.56
C GLN A 536 -5.75 -14.32 21.23
N LYS A 537 -5.84 -15.04 20.12
CA LYS A 537 -4.79 -15.95 19.69
C LYS A 537 -4.47 -15.68 18.21
N TRP A 538 -3.37 -16.24 17.70
CA TRP A 538 -2.97 -16.07 16.29
C TRP A 538 -2.41 -17.34 15.66
N GLY A 539 -2.43 -17.38 14.33
CA GLY A 539 -1.85 -18.44 13.52
C GLY A 539 -0.98 -17.89 12.39
N TRP A 540 0.20 -18.49 12.21
CA TRP A 540 1.05 -18.19 11.03
C TRP A 540 0.59 -19.01 9.82
N ARG A 541 0.53 -18.37 8.66
CA ARG A 541 0.10 -18.94 7.38
C ARG A 541 0.99 -18.47 6.25
N THR A 542 1.20 -19.31 5.25
CA THR A 542 1.94 -18.95 4.05
C THR A 542 0.96 -18.47 2.99
N ILE A 543 1.21 -17.33 2.35
CA ILE A 543 0.46 -16.95 1.15
C ILE A 543 0.76 -17.95 0.05
N MET A 544 -0.28 -18.50 -0.55
CA MET A 544 -0.17 -19.28 -1.78
C MET A 544 0.00 -18.34 -2.97
N ASN A 545 0.85 -18.72 -3.93
CA ASN A 545 0.83 -18.04 -5.21
C ASN A 545 -0.55 -18.20 -5.88
N ARG A 546 -0.84 -17.35 -6.88
CA ARG A 546 -2.17 -17.29 -7.49
C ARG A 546 -2.60 -18.62 -8.12
N MET A 547 -1.69 -19.31 -8.79
CA MET A 547 -2.00 -20.57 -9.49
C MET A 547 -2.37 -21.66 -8.49
N ASP A 548 -1.61 -21.78 -7.40
CA ASP A 548 -1.89 -22.76 -6.37
C ASP A 548 -3.18 -22.43 -5.61
N CYS A 549 -3.42 -21.15 -5.33
CA CYS A 549 -4.66 -20.68 -4.72
C CYS A 549 -5.87 -20.96 -5.63
N GLU A 550 -5.73 -20.74 -6.94
CA GLU A 550 -6.75 -21.04 -7.94
C GLU A 550 -7.05 -22.55 -8.02
N SER A 551 -6.02 -23.38 -8.11
CA SER A 551 -6.14 -24.84 -8.14
C SER A 551 -6.71 -25.41 -6.85
N ALA A 552 -6.44 -24.78 -5.71
CA ALA A 552 -7.01 -25.19 -4.43
C ALA A 552 -8.47 -24.71 -4.25
N THR A 553 -8.87 -23.61 -4.91
CA THR A 553 -10.23 -23.05 -4.81
C THR A 553 -11.24 -23.78 -5.68
N PHE A 554 -10.84 -24.22 -6.88
CA PHE A 554 -11.69 -24.91 -7.83
C PHE A 554 -11.00 -26.18 -8.32
N ASP A 555 -11.55 -27.34 -8.00
CA ASP A 555 -11.07 -28.59 -8.58
C ASP A 555 -11.46 -28.72 -10.07
N HIS A 556 -10.99 -29.76 -10.75
CA HIS A 556 -11.30 -29.95 -12.18
C HIS A 556 -12.79 -30.17 -12.44
N ASN A 557 -13.48 -30.85 -11.53
CA ASN A 557 -14.91 -31.17 -11.65
C ASN A 557 -15.77 -29.94 -11.36
N ASP A 558 -15.40 -29.10 -10.39
CA ASP A 558 -16.07 -27.85 -10.07
C ASP A 558 -16.12 -26.93 -11.30
N ARG A 559 -15.02 -26.86 -12.07
CA ARG A 559 -14.97 -26.06 -13.30
C ARG A 559 -15.88 -26.60 -14.39
N GLU A 560 -15.98 -27.93 -14.53
CA GLU A 560 -16.89 -28.54 -15.48
C GLU A 560 -18.35 -28.35 -15.06
N ILE A 561 -18.67 -28.52 -13.77
CA ILE A 561 -20.02 -28.31 -13.21
C ILE A 561 -20.47 -26.85 -13.37
N ILE A 562 -19.62 -25.88 -13.00
CA ILE A 562 -19.92 -24.44 -13.17
C ILE A 562 -20.20 -24.10 -14.65
N ARG A 563 -19.49 -24.75 -15.56
CA ARG A 563 -19.62 -24.50 -17.00
C ARG A 563 -20.82 -25.21 -17.62
N GLU A 564 -21.09 -26.44 -17.21
CA GLU A 564 -22.10 -27.32 -17.80
C GLU A 564 -23.50 -27.13 -17.18
N GLU A 565 -23.59 -27.04 -15.85
CA GLU A 565 -24.88 -26.93 -15.14
C GLU A 565 -25.34 -25.47 -15.01
N ASP A 566 -24.41 -24.56 -14.70
CA ASP A 566 -24.74 -23.15 -14.46
C ASP A 566 -24.58 -22.26 -15.69
N HIS A 567 -24.00 -22.76 -16.80
CA HIS A 567 -23.63 -21.96 -17.98
C HIS A 567 -22.81 -20.70 -17.64
N ALA A 568 -21.98 -20.77 -16.59
CA ALA A 568 -21.19 -19.67 -16.06
C ALA A 568 -19.69 -19.84 -16.36
N ASP A 569 -18.95 -18.73 -16.42
CA ASP A 569 -17.49 -18.75 -16.47
C ASP A 569 -16.96 -17.83 -15.35
N PHE A 570 -16.35 -18.43 -14.30
CA PHE A 570 -15.72 -17.69 -13.21
C PHE A 570 -14.25 -17.44 -13.55
N ASP A 571 -13.93 -16.20 -13.96
CA ASP A 571 -12.54 -15.84 -14.25
C ASP A 571 -11.80 -15.54 -12.95
N TYR A 572 -11.06 -16.54 -12.46
CA TYR A 572 -10.26 -16.41 -11.25
C TYR A 572 -9.28 -15.23 -11.30
N ALA A 573 -8.73 -14.92 -12.48
CA ALA A 573 -7.74 -13.86 -12.65
C ALA A 573 -8.30 -12.47 -12.32
N ILE A 574 -9.58 -12.28 -12.61
CA ILE A 574 -10.27 -11.00 -12.56
C ILE A 574 -11.18 -10.92 -11.32
N GLU A 575 -11.85 -12.01 -10.99
CA GLU A 575 -12.90 -12.01 -9.96
C GLU A 575 -12.39 -12.44 -8.57
N SER A 576 -11.23 -13.10 -8.47
CA SER A 576 -10.62 -13.39 -7.16
C SER A 576 -10.13 -12.09 -6.52
N THR A 577 -10.71 -11.78 -5.37
CA THR A 577 -10.40 -10.57 -4.58
C THR A 577 -9.87 -10.96 -3.20
N TRP A 578 -9.38 -12.20 -3.12
CA TRP A 578 -8.81 -12.86 -1.97
C TRP A 578 -7.43 -13.43 -2.30
N VAL A 579 -6.69 -13.77 -1.26
CA VAL A 579 -5.52 -14.66 -1.32
C VAL A 579 -5.75 -15.86 -0.43
N CYS A 580 -5.19 -17.01 -0.81
CA CYS A 580 -5.23 -18.22 -0.01
C CYS A 580 -4.03 -18.25 0.95
N LEU A 581 -4.30 -18.67 2.18
CA LEU A 581 -3.39 -18.73 3.30
C LEU A 581 -3.35 -20.18 3.80
N GLN A 582 -2.32 -20.91 3.35
CA GLN A 582 -2.12 -22.31 3.71
C GLN A 582 -1.33 -22.46 5.01
N TYR A 583 -1.43 -23.64 5.61
CA TYR A 583 -0.53 -24.02 6.70
C TYR A 583 0.92 -24.05 6.19
N SER A 584 1.85 -23.62 7.03
CA SER A 584 3.24 -23.99 6.79
C SER A 584 3.37 -25.48 7.10
N ASN A 585 3.92 -26.26 6.16
CA ASN A 585 4.12 -27.72 6.26
C ASN A 585 4.96 -28.19 7.47
N GLN A 586 5.43 -27.25 8.32
CA GLN A 586 6.23 -27.50 9.52
C GLN A 586 5.46 -27.22 10.84
N GLN A 587 4.16 -26.90 10.81
CA GLN A 587 3.38 -26.70 12.04
C GLN A 587 2.82 -28.03 12.57
N TRP A 588 3.18 -28.35 13.81
CA TRP A 588 2.72 -29.51 14.58
C TRP A 588 1.19 -29.66 14.54
N THR A 589 0.71 -30.89 14.45
CA THR A 589 -0.70 -31.29 14.33
C THR A 589 -1.55 -31.02 15.59
N ARG A 590 -0.94 -30.74 16.75
CA ARG A 590 -1.62 -30.74 18.07
C ARG A 590 -2.38 -29.45 18.41
N TYR A 591 -1.97 -28.30 17.86
CA TYR A 591 -2.67 -27.01 18.03
C TYR A 591 -2.69 -26.25 16.70
N ARG A 592 -3.87 -26.14 16.09
CA ARG A 592 -4.06 -25.42 14.83
C ARG A 592 -5.03 -24.27 15.05
N TYR A 593 -4.58 -23.05 14.76
CA TYR A 593 -5.51 -21.97 14.50
C TYR A 593 -6.42 -22.39 13.35
N LEU A 594 -7.71 -22.09 13.38
CA LEU A 594 -8.57 -22.26 12.23
C LEU A 594 -9.07 -20.90 11.79
N PHE A 595 -9.27 -20.74 10.47
CA PHE A 595 -10.16 -19.70 10.00
C PHE A 595 -11.56 -20.14 10.40
N GLY A 596 -12.17 -19.44 11.36
CA GLY A 596 -13.44 -19.86 11.94
C GLY A 596 -14.45 -18.73 12.08
N PHE A 597 -15.66 -19.10 12.50
CA PHE A 597 -16.64 -18.13 12.97
C PHE A 597 -16.01 -17.24 14.06
N GLY A 598 -16.24 -15.93 13.97
CA GLY A 598 -15.62 -14.94 14.85
C GLY A 598 -14.33 -14.31 14.30
N ASP A 599 -13.57 -14.97 13.44
CA ASP A 599 -12.34 -14.38 12.87
C ASP A 599 -12.61 -13.48 11.65
N SER A 600 -13.73 -13.69 10.96
CA SER A 600 -14.15 -12.92 9.78
C SER A 600 -14.06 -11.41 10.00
N GLY A 601 -13.44 -10.70 9.06
CA GLY A 601 -13.17 -9.25 9.16
C GLY A 601 -11.96 -8.89 10.04
N GLY A 602 -11.42 -9.84 10.80
CA GLY A 602 -10.21 -9.67 11.60
C GLY A 602 -8.96 -9.40 10.74
N PRO A 603 -7.92 -8.76 11.31
CA PRO A 603 -6.73 -8.40 10.58
C PRO A 603 -5.84 -9.60 10.23
N VAL A 604 -5.30 -9.56 9.03
CA VAL A 604 -4.16 -10.36 8.59
C VAL A 604 -2.99 -9.41 8.38
N THR A 605 -1.85 -9.74 8.98
CA THR A 605 -0.60 -9.04 8.74
C THR A 605 0.38 -9.94 8.04
N CYS A 606 1.16 -9.43 7.12
CA CYS A 606 2.29 -10.15 6.53
C CYS A 606 3.51 -9.29 6.81
N ASP A 607 4.71 -9.87 7.00
CA ASP A 607 5.93 -9.09 7.27
C ASP A 607 5.78 -8.02 8.39
N GLY A 608 4.93 -8.30 9.40
CA GLY A 608 4.60 -7.38 10.50
C GLY A 608 3.70 -6.19 10.14
N ALA A 609 3.16 -6.14 8.92
CA ALA A 609 2.37 -5.03 8.39
C ALA A 609 0.95 -5.48 7.98
N TYR A 610 -0.06 -4.67 8.31
CA TYR A 610 -1.46 -4.89 7.93
C TYR A 610 -1.61 -5.08 6.42
N PHE A 611 -2.18 -6.21 6.02
CA PHE A 611 -2.14 -6.71 4.65
C PHE A 611 -3.51 -7.09 4.11
N ALA A 612 -4.34 -7.74 4.92
CA ALA A 612 -5.66 -8.22 4.50
C ALA A 612 -6.63 -8.28 5.69
N ILE A 613 -7.90 -8.55 5.39
CA ILE A 613 -8.89 -8.99 6.39
C ILE A 613 -9.23 -10.44 6.17
N VAL A 614 -9.52 -11.18 7.23
CA VAL A 614 -10.05 -12.54 7.16
C VAL A 614 -11.40 -12.50 6.43
N SER A 615 -11.60 -13.34 5.43
CA SER A 615 -12.86 -13.38 4.67
C SER A 615 -13.59 -14.70 4.86
N MET A 616 -13.02 -15.79 4.39
CA MET A 616 -13.71 -17.09 4.39
C MET A 616 -12.73 -18.23 4.66
N LYS A 617 -13.29 -19.39 4.98
CA LYS A 617 -12.54 -20.62 5.28
C LYS A 617 -12.82 -21.69 4.24
N GLN A 618 -11.81 -22.48 3.93
CA GLN A 618 -11.91 -23.78 3.27
C GLN A 618 -11.28 -24.85 4.16
N GLU A 619 -11.52 -26.14 3.85
CA GLU A 619 -11.10 -27.26 4.72
C GLU A 619 -9.60 -27.25 5.05
N GLU A 620 -8.73 -26.90 4.09
CA GLU A 620 -7.27 -26.98 4.25
C GLU A 620 -6.55 -25.62 4.28
N TYR A 621 -7.24 -24.51 3.99
CA TYR A 621 -6.64 -23.18 3.94
C TYR A 621 -7.65 -22.06 4.23
N GLY A 622 -7.15 -20.91 4.65
CA GLY A 622 -7.95 -19.70 4.87
C GLY A 622 -7.92 -18.79 3.65
N MET A 623 -8.97 -17.99 3.45
CA MET A 623 -8.97 -16.93 2.45
C MET A 623 -9.04 -15.57 3.14
N ALA A 624 -8.19 -14.63 2.70
CA ALA A 624 -8.15 -13.28 3.21
C ALA A 624 -8.29 -12.27 2.06
N GLY A 625 -9.08 -11.21 2.28
CA GLY A 625 -9.25 -10.10 1.35
C GLY A 625 -8.11 -9.07 1.48
N PRO A 626 -7.19 -8.94 0.51
CA PRO A 626 -6.10 -7.97 0.57
C PRO A 626 -6.57 -6.52 0.55
N ILE A 627 -5.98 -5.68 1.40
CA ILE A 627 -6.29 -4.24 1.44
C ILE A 627 -5.95 -3.49 0.15
N ALA A 628 -5.24 -4.15 -0.79
CA ALA A 628 -5.01 -3.64 -2.14
C ALA A 628 -6.34 -3.36 -2.88
N HIS A 629 -7.38 -4.17 -2.64
CA HIS A 629 -8.70 -3.93 -3.22
C HIS A 629 -9.49 -2.81 -2.51
N THR A 630 -9.05 -2.40 -1.31
CA THR A 630 -9.59 -1.27 -0.54
C THR A 630 -8.57 -0.16 -0.34
N THR A 631 -7.76 0.11 -1.38
CA THR A 631 -6.70 1.13 -1.35
C THR A 631 -7.22 2.49 -0.88
N PHE A 632 -8.47 2.87 -1.19
CA PHE A 632 -9.06 4.14 -0.73
C PHE A 632 -9.21 4.21 0.79
N GLU A 633 -9.59 3.12 1.44
CA GLU A 633 -9.85 3.12 2.89
C GLU A 633 -8.55 3.03 3.70
N ASN A 634 -7.54 2.39 3.11
CA ASN A 634 -6.31 2.03 3.79
C ASN A 634 -5.12 2.94 3.45
N ALA A 635 -5.22 3.74 2.39
CA ALA A 635 -4.14 4.63 2.00
C ALA A 635 -4.13 5.93 2.80
N ALA A 636 -2.94 6.37 3.21
CA ALA A 636 -2.69 7.57 3.99
C ALA A 636 -3.31 8.81 3.33
N GLU A 637 -3.24 8.90 2.00
CA GLU A 637 -3.73 10.05 1.24
C GLU A 637 -5.26 10.22 1.27
N PHE A 638 -5.98 9.16 1.64
CA PHE A 638 -7.45 9.12 1.63
C PHE A 638 -8.04 8.88 3.02
N ARG A 639 -7.24 8.40 3.97
CA ARG A 639 -7.70 8.04 5.32
C ARG A 639 -8.25 9.22 6.11
N ASP A 640 -7.68 10.41 5.91
CA ASP A 640 -8.18 11.65 6.54
C ASP A 640 -9.56 12.06 5.99
N SER A 641 -9.85 11.75 4.72
CA SER A 641 -11.16 12.02 4.13
C SER A 641 -12.29 11.14 4.69
N LEU A 642 -11.95 10.09 5.46
CA LEU A 642 -12.92 9.28 6.21
C LEU A 642 -13.30 9.91 7.57
N ILE A 643 -12.57 10.94 8.01
CA ILE A 643 -12.79 11.62 9.30
C ILE A 643 -13.74 12.82 9.13
N GLU A 644 -13.82 13.40 7.92
CA GLU A 644 -14.78 14.47 7.60
C GLU A 644 -16.17 13.88 7.35
N GLU A 645 -17.13 14.24 8.22
CA GLU A 645 -18.51 13.78 8.17
C GLU A 645 -19.16 13.91 6.77
N GLY A 646 -19.76 12.81 6.30
CA GLY A 646 -21.13 12.91 5.78
C GLY A 646 -21.36 13.18 4.28
N SER A 647 -20.45 12.85 3.36
CA SER A 647 -20.78 12.88 1.92
C SER A 647 -20.69 11.49 1.27
N ARG A 648 -21.81 10.76 1.34
CA ARG A 648 -22.08 9.56 0.56
C ARG A 648 -22.23 9.95 -0.92
N LYS A 649 -21.24 9.66 -1.78
CA LYS A 649 -21.45 9.64 -3.24
C LYS A 649 -21.75 8.21 -3.68
N LYS A 650 -23.04 7.85 -3.66
CA LYS A 650 -23.56 6.79 -4.53
C LYS A 650 -23.12 7.11 -5.96
N ARG A 651 -22.34 6.23 -6.60
CA ARG A 651 -21.98 6.35 -8.02
C ARG A 651 -23.20 5.92 -8.84
N ILE A 652 -24.11 6.85 -9.08
CA ILE A 652 -25.29 6.61 -9.90
C ILE A 652 -24.85 6.62 -11.38
N LEU A 653 -25.01 5.49 -12.07
CA LEU A 653 -24.65 5.27 -13.49
C LEU A 653 -25.55 5.99 -14.51
N LEU A 654 -26.45 6.88 -14.06
CA LEU A 654 -27.53 7.46 -14.86
C LEU A 654 -27.14 8.87 -15.35
N GLY A 655 -27.66 9.30 -16.50
CA GLY A 655 -27.58 10.69 -16.99
C GLY A 655 -28.37 11.68 -16.15
N ILE A 656 -27.96 11.90 -14.90
CA ILE A 656 -28.68 12.71 -13.92
C ILE A 656 -28.59 14.19 -14.26
N GLU A 657 -29.69 14.90 -14.05
CA GLU A 657 -29.76 16.36 -14.13
C GLU A 657 -28.96 17.00 -12.98
N ALA A 658 -27.96 17.80 -13.32
CA ALA A 658 -27.19 18.60 -12.38
C ALA A 658 -27.81 19.98 -12.22
N TRP A 659 -28.76 20.11 -11.30
CA TRP A 659 -29.26 21.41 -10.84
C TRP A 659 -28.10 22.23 -10.24
N GLU A 660 -28.26 23.55 -10.05
CA GLU A 660 -27.18 24.44 -9.60
C GLU A 660 -26.46 23.97 -8.32
N THR A 661 -27.19 23.34 -7.40
CA THR A 661 -26.63 22.75 -6.17
C THR A 661 -25.61 21.64 -6.42
N ALA A 662 -25.61 21.04 -7.62
CA ALA A 662 -24.66 19.99 -7.99
C ALA A 662 -23.20 20.48 -8.07
N ARG A 663 -23.02 21.80 -8.20
CA ARG A 663 -21.72 22.48 -8.21
C ARG A 663 -20.93 22.38 -6.92
N ASP A 664 -21.62 22.06 -5.82
CA ASP A 664 -20.99 21.85 -4.53
C ASP A 664 -20.48 20.41 -4.39
N PHE A 665 -21.00 19.47 -5.19
CA PHE A 665 -20.54 18.09 -5.16
C PHE A 665 -19.30 17.87 -6.02
N TYR A 666 -19.23 18.39 -7.25
CA TYR A 666 -18.05 18.19 -8.11
C TYR A 666 -17.56 19.51 -8.68
N GLN A 667 -16.26 19.78 -8.46
CA GLN A 667 -15.62 20.99 -8.95
C GLN A 667 -15.69 21.13 -10.47
N SER A 668 -15.78 20.02 -11.20
CA SER A 668 -15.91 20.00 -12.67
C SER A 668 -17.14 20.72 -13.21
N PHE A 669 -18.24 20.79 -12.45
CA PHE A 669 -19.38 21.65 -12.82
C PHE A 669 -19.04 23.14 -12.78
N ARG A 670 -18.09 23.55 -11.92
CA ARG A 670 -17.71 24.95 -11.74
C ARG A 670 -16.72 25.46 -12.79
N TYR A 671 -15.96 24.57 -13.43
CA TYR A 671 -15.05 24.93 -14.53
C TYR A 671 -15.53 24.44 -15.91
N TYR A 672 -16.73 23.86 -15.99
CA TYR A 672 -17.38 23.56 -17.26
C TYR A 672 -17.73 24.84 -18.01
N VAL A 673 -17.59 24.81 -19.34
CA VAL A 673 -17.94 25.90 -20.24
C VAL A 673 -18.94 25.39 -21.28
N PHE A 674 -20.06 26.08 -21.44
CA PHE A 674 -21.00 25.84 -22.53
C PHE A 674 -20.59 26.67 -23.73
N LEU A 675 -20.32 26.02 -24.87
CA LEU A 675 -19.92 26.69 -26.10
C LEU A 675 -21.10 26.77 -27.06
N ALA A 676 -21.49 28.01 -27.39
CA ALA A 676 -22.61 28.29 -28.27
C ALA A 676 -22.14 28.87 -29.61
N LYS A 677 -22.67 28.35 -30.72
CA LYS A 677 -22.45 28.87 -32.07
C LYS A 677 -23.79 29.21 -32.72
N ALA A 678 -23.85 30.36 -33.40
CA ALA A 678 -25.05 30.76 -34.12
C ALA A 678 -25.40 29.72 -35.20
N PRO A 679 -26.69 29.39 -35.41
CA PRO A 679 -27.11 28.52 -36.50
C PRO A 679 -26.62 29.03 -37.85
N HIS A 680 -26.25 28.08 -38.73
CA HIS A 680 -25.81 28.42 -40.07
C HIS A 680 -26.93 29.17 -40.82
N GLY A 681 -26.61 30.34 -41.38
CA GLY A 681 -27.60 31.18 -42.06
C GLY A 681 -28.43 32.07 -41.14
N THR A 682 -28.06 32.26 -39.87
CA THR A 682 -28.66 33.29 -38.99
C THR A 682 -28.54 34.66 -39.66
N LYS A 683 -29.65 35.13 -40.25
CA LYS A 683 -29.78 36.46 -40.82
C LYS A 683 -30.19 37.39 -39.68
N VAL A 684 -29.28 38.24 -39.24
CA VAL A 684 -29.69 39.45 -38.52
C VAL A 684 -30.55 40.25 -39.51
N ASP A 685 -31.77 40.61 -39.13
CA ASP A 685 -32.74 41.20 -40.06
C ASP A 685 -32.13 42.33 -40.93
N GLU A 686 -32.32 42.12 -42.23
CA GLU A 686 -32.19 43.00 -43.40
C GLU A 686 -30.83 43.67 -43.77
N ASN A 687 -30.47 43.37 -45.03
CA ASN A 687 -29.46 43.95 -45.92
C ASN A 687 -28.01 43.38 -45.85
N PRO A 688 -27.61 42.52 -46.82
CA PRO A 688 -26.33 41.79 -46.85
C PRO A 688 -25.07 42.67 -47.08
N LYS A 689 -25.20 44.00 -47.10
CA LYS A 689 -24.05 44.92 -47.10
C LYS A 689 -23.55 45.27 -45.69
N ASN A 690 -24.27 44.92 -44.62
CA ASN A 690 -24.01 45.37 -43.24
C ASN A 690 -23.85 44.20 -42.23
N TYR A 691 -23.18 43.11 -42.62
CA TYR A 691 -22.82 42.03 -41.68
C TYR A 691 -21.69 42.50 -40.75
N HIS A 692 -22.03 43.34 -39.77
CA HIS A 692 -21.10 43.69 -38.72
C HIS A 692 -21.25 42.69 -37.56
N PHE A 693 -20.19 41.95 -37.28
CA PHE A 693 -20.08 40.95 -36.21
C PHE A 693 -20.56 41.45 -34.83
N TRP A 694 -20.45 42.76 -34.55
CA TRP A 694 -20.99 43.38 -33.33
C TRP A 694 -22.50 43.20 -33.19
N LYS A 695 -23.25 43.05 -34.30
CA LYS A 695 -24.70 42.84 -34.28
C LYS A 695 -25.04 41.43 -33.81
N VAL A 696 -24.24 40.42 -34.21
CA VAL A 696 -24.39 39.04 -33.74
C VAL A 696 -24.03 38.97 -32.26
N THR A 697 -22.92 39.61 -31.83
CA THR A 697 -22.54 39.67 -30.41
C THR A 697 -23.61 40.38 -29.57
N ARG A 698 -24.15 41.51 -30.04
CA ARG A 698 -25.27 42.20 -29.38
C ARG A 698 -26.54 41.34 -29.33
N TRP A 699 -26.83 40.60 -30.39
CA TRP A 699 -27.97 39.68 -30.44
C TRP A 699 -27.82 38.54 -29.41
N PHE A 700 -26.64 37.95 -29.26
CA PHE A 700 -26.36 36.98 -28.19
C PHE A 700 -26.47 37.61 -26.78
N GLN A 701 -26.06 38.88 -26.62
CA GLN A 701 -26.25 39.61 -25.36
C GLN A 701 -27.73 39.88 -25.04
N GLU A 702 -28.56 40.09 -26.06
CA GLU A 702 -30.01 40.31 -25.90
C GLU A 702 -30.78 39.00 -25.69
N ARG A 703 -30.34 37.89 -26.31
CA ARG A 703 -31.06 36.61 -26.31
C ARG A 703 -30.57 35.59 -25.29
N GLY A 704 -29.31 35.64 -24.87
CA GLY A 704 -28.69 34.66 -23.96
C GLY A 704 -28.24 33.37 -24.62
N ALA A 705 -27.84 32.37 -23.82
CA ALA A 705 -27.53 31.03 -24.33
C ALA A 705 -28.82 30.26 -24.62
N LYS A 706 -28.76 29.32 -25.57
CA LYS A 706 -29.88 28.44 -25.91
C LYS A 706 -29.41 27.05 -26.32
N ILE A 707 -30.21 26.03 -26.03
CA ILE A 707 -29.85 24.64 -26.38
C ILE A 707 -29.72 24.45 -27.89
N GLU A 708 -30.55 25.10 -28.71
CA GLU A 708 -30.48 25.00 -30.17
C GLU A 708 -29.17 25.55 -30.76
N TRP A 709 -28.38 26.29 -29.97
CA TRP A 709 -27.11 26.88 -30.37
C TRP A 709 -25.92 26.15 -29.76
N GLN A 710 -26.16 25.04 -29.05
CA GLN A 710 -25.10 24.23 -28.48
C GLN A 710 -24.18 23.72 -29.59
N HIS A 711 -22.89 24.03 -29.44
CA HIS A 711 -21.85 23.58 -30.35
C HIS A 711 -21.00 22.51 -29.69
N CYS A 712 -20.43 22.82 -28.52
CA CYS A 712 -19.52 21.97 -27.76
C CYS A 712 -19.54 22.31 -26.26
N GLY A 713 -18.81 21.54 -25.47
CA GLY A 713 -18.37 21.87 -24.13
C GLY A 713 -16.92 22.38 -24.08
N GLY A 714 -16.50 22.82 -22.91
CA GLY A 714 -15.16 23.30 -22.66
C GLY A 714 -14.79 23.22 -21.17
N SER A 715 -13.51 23.41 -20.88
CA SER A 715 -12.95 23.50 -19.53
C SER A 715 -12.23 24.83 -19.37
N LEU A 716 -12.60 25.60 -18.36
CA LEU A 716 -11.94 26.88 -18.07
C LEU A 716 -10.60 26.59 -17.37
N ILE A 717 -9.49 26.76 -18.08
CA ILE A 717 -8.15 26.43 -17.55
C ILE A 717 -7.44 27.67 -16.98
N THR A 718 -7.77 28.88 -17.47
CA THR A 718 -7.28 30.17 -16.96
C THR A 718 -8.37 31.24 -17.12
N PRO A 719 -8.23 32.45 -16.55
CA PRO A 719 -9.24 33.51 -16.67
C PRO A 719 -9.62 33.89 -18.11
N ASN A 720 -8.76 33.63 -19.09
CA ASN A 720 -8.97 34.03 -20.49
C ASN A 720 -8.91 32.84 -21.47
N VAL A 721 -8.79 31.60 -20.97
CA VAL A 721 -8.57 30.44 -21.83
C VAL A 721 -9.51 29.29 -21.49
N VAL A 722 -10.22 28.83 -22.51
CA VAL A 722 -11.05 27.63 -22.49
C VAL A 722 -10.35 26.54 -23.30
N GLN A 723 -10.09 25.40 -22.67
CA GLN A 723 -9.67 24.18 -23.35
C GLN A 723 -10.90 23.42 -23.83
N THR A 724 -10.91 23.01 -25.09
CA THR A 724 -12.01 22.28 -25.74
C THR A 724 -11.43 21.26 -26.72
N ALA A 725 -12.27 20.57 -27.47
CA ALA A 725 -11.82 19.63 -28.49
C ALA A 725 -11.37 20.39 -29.75
N CYS A 726 -10.35 19.90 -30.42
CA CYS A 726 -9.84 20.52 -31.64
C CYS A 726 -10.92 20.63 -32.72
N HIS A 727 -11.73 19.57 -32.90
CA HIS A 727 -12.80 19.56 -33.89
C HIS A 727 -13.91 20.60 -33.59
N CYS A 728 -14.00 21.11 -32.36
CA CYS A 728 -14.92 22.19 -32.01
C CYS A 728 -14.47 23.54 -32.57
N VAL A 729 -13.17 23.76 -32.77
CA VAL A 729 -12.59 25.05 -33.16
C VAL A 729 -11.81 24.98 -34.48
N SER A 730 -12.00 23.92 -35.25
CA SER A 730 -11.30 23.70 -36.52
C SER A 730 -12.16 23.10 -37.62
N TYR A 731 -11.70 23.29 -38.86
CA TYR A 731 -12.14 22.54 -40.02
C TYR A 731 -11.04 21.58 -40.47
N PHE A 732 -11.43 20.40 -40.94
CA PHE A 732 -10.49 19.42 -41.49
C PHE A 732 -10.43 19.55 -43.02
N SER A 733 -9.22 19.58 -43.58
CA SER A 733 -9.01 19.72 -45.04
C SER A 733 -9.62 18.55 -45.84
N ARG A 734 -9.91 18.79 -47.13
CA ARG A 734 -10.48 17.79 -48.07
C ARG A 734 -9.82 16.42 -47.94
N ARG A 735 -10.64 15.35 -48.06
CA ARG A 735 -10.18 13.96 -48.05
C ARG A 735 -9.01 13.79 -49.06
N PRO A 736 -7.83 13.30 -48.63
CA PRO A 736 -6.72 12.96 -49.50
C PRO A 736 -7.15 11.86 -50.46
N ALA A 737 -6.50 11.83 -51.63
CA ALA A 737 -6.78 10.83 -52.65
C ALA A 737 -6.52 9.42 -52.11
N LYS A 738 -7.37 8.46 -52.49
CA LYS A 738 -7.08 7.03 -52.31
C LYS A 738 -5.70 6.73 -52.90
N ASN A 739 -4.87 5.96 -52.21
CA ASN A 739 -3.45 5.68 -52.52
C ASN A 739 -2.42 6.82 -52.27
N SER A 740 -2.78 7.90 -51.56
CA SER A 740 -1.82 8.98 -51.26
C SER A 740 -0.76 8.63 -50.20
N GLY A 741 -0.90 7.50 -49.49
CA GLY A 741 -0.09 7.19 -48.30
C GLY A 741 -0.54 7.94 -47.04
N TYR A 742 -1.50 8.84 -47.15
CA TYR A 742 -2.05 9.64 -46.04
C TYR A 742 -3.50 9.27 -45.76
N TYR A 743 -3.82 9.00 -44.50
CA TYR A 743 -5.16 8.63 -44.02
C TYR A 743 -5.66 9.56 -42.90
N PHE A 744 -5.02 10.73 -42.79
CA PHE A 744 -5.47 11.85 -41.97
C PHE A 744 -5.80 13.12 -42.78
N SER A 745 -6.81 13.84 -42.33
CA SER A 745 -7.04 15.25 -42.70
C SER A 745 -6.53 16.14 -41.57
N HIS A 746 -5.73 17.17 -41.89
CA HIS A 746 -5.22 18.09 -40.87
C HIS A 746 -6.25 19.14 -40.49
N ALA A 747 -6.26 19.50 -39.21
CA ALA A 747 -7.07 20.59 -38.69
C ALA A 747 -6.53 21.95 -39.15
N ARG A 748 -7.45 22.88 -39.42
CA ARG A 748 -7.19 24.30 -39.59
C ARG A 748 -8.11 25.07 -38.67
N ALA A 749 -7.58 26.00 -37.88
CA ALA A 749 -8.37 26.81 -36.98
C ALA A 749 -9.49 27.52 -37.74
N MET A 750 -10.68 27.60 -37.14
CA MET A 750 -11.79 28.38 -37.70
C MET A 750 -11.44 29.88 -37.68
N ASN A 751 -12.14 30.66 -38.50
CA ASN A 751 -12.00 32.11 -38.45
C ASN A 751 -12.87 32.67 -37.31
N VAL A 752 -12.25 33.28 -36.31
CA VAL A 752 -12.94 33.81 -35.13
C VAL A 752 -13.98 34.88 -35.48
N TRP A 753 -13.88 35.52 -36.64
CA TRP A 753 -14.84 36.53 -37.10
C TRP A 753 -16.05 35.94 -37.83
N GLU A 754 -15.82 34.87 -38.59
CA GLU A 754 -16.86 34.19 -39.39
C GLU A 754 -17.57 33.10 -38.58
N ASP A 755 -16.85 32.48 -37.65
CA ASP A 755 -17.25 31.31 -36.88
C ASP A 755 -17.15 31.57 -35.37
N ARG A 756 -17.78 32.65 -34.88
CA ARG A 756 -17.79 32.99 -33.45
C ARG A 756 -18.46 31.90 -32.61
N ILE A 757 -17.72 31.40 -31.63
CA ILE A 757 -18.14 30.46 -30.60
C ILE A 757 -18.09 31.18 -29.25
N TYR A 758 -19.25 31.48 -28.68
CA TYR A 758 -19.36 32.18 -27.40
C TYR A 758 -19.25 31.21 -26.24
N SER A 759 -18.51 31.60 -25.20
CA SER A 759 -18.29 30.77 -24.02
C SER A 759 -19.13 31.27 -22.85
N TYR A 760 -20.03 30.43 -22.36
CA TYR A 760 -20.87 30.68 -21.20
C TYR A 760 -20.39 29.86 -20.01
N VAL A 761 -20.35 30.51 -18.84
CA VAL A 761 -19.89 29.91 -17.58
C VAL A 761 -20.82 30.33 -16.44
N GLY A 762 -20.81 29.57 -15.35
CA GLY A 762 -21.46 30.01 -14.12
C GLY A 762 -22.96 29.75 -14.03
N ALA A 763 -23.57 28.96 -14.93
CA ALA A 763 -24.84 28.23 -14.67
C ALA A 763 -24.79 26.79 -15.23
N ASN A 764 -25.44 25.83 -14.56
CA ASN A 764 -25.68 24.47 -15.03
C ASN A 764 -26.94 24.38 -15.90
N GLN A 765 -27.83 25.36 -15.81
CA GLN A 765 -28.99 25.48 -16.69
C GLN A 765 -28.72 26.57 -17.73
N ILE A 766 -28.98 26.28 -19.00
CA ILE A 766 -28.74 27.22 -20.09
C ILE A 766 -29.54 28.51 -19.91
N GLU A 767 -30.79 28.41 -19.46
CA GLU A 767 -31.64 29.57 -19.19
C GLU A 767 -31.09 30.52 -18.11
N ASN A 768 -30.27 30.01 -17.19
CA ASN A 768 -29.66 30.78 -16.12
C ASN A 768 -28.25 31.29 -16.48
N MET A 769 -27.75 30.97 -17.69
CA MET A 769 -26.42 31.42 -18.11
C MET A 769 -26.38 32.95 -18.24
N PRO A 770 -25.32 33.61 -17.73
CA PRO A 770 -25.19 35.05 -17.82
C PRO A 770 -25.24 35.55 -19.27
N LEU A 771 -25.98 36.63 -19.51
CA LEU A 771 -26.01 37.32 -20.81
C LEU A 771 -24.63 37.89 -21.20
N THR A 772 -23.73 38.08 -20.23
CA THR A 772 -22.37 38.57 -20.43
C THR A 772 -21.39 37.41 -20.67
N MET A 773 -21.55 36.75 -21.81
CA MET A 773 -20.66 35.68 -22.28
C MET A 773 -19.23 36.15 -22.58
N LEU A 774 -18.28 35.22 -22.60
CA LEU A 774 -16.92 35.50 -23.06
C LEU A 774 -16.89 35.46 -24.59
N VAL A 775 -16.27 36.48 -25.18
CA VAL A 775 -16.14 36.63 -26.63
C VAL A 775 -14.79 36.04 -27.06
N PRO A 776 -14.75 35.16 -28.07
CA PRO A 776 -13.50 34.58 -28.54
C PRO A 776 -12.66 35.63 -29.29
N LYS A 777 -11.36 35.65 -29.00
CA LYS A 777 -10.34 36.47 -29.67
C LYS A 777 -9.51 35.64 -30.63
N TYR A 778 -9.09 34.43 -30.21
CA TYR A 778 -8.33 33.49 -31.02
C TYR A 778 -8.78 32.05 -30.82
N TYR A 779 -8.65 31.24 -31.87
CA TYR A 779 -8.70 29.78 -31.78
C TYR A 779 -7.29 29.21 -31.99
N VAL A 780 -6.88 28.30 -31.13
CA VAL A 780 -5.59 27.61 -31.22
C VAL A 780 -5.85 26.12 -31.44
N VAL A 781 -5.14 25.53 -32.40
CA VAL A 781 -5.22 24.11 -32.74
C VAL A 781 -3.82 23.51 -32.74
N TYR A 782 -3.67 22.29 -32.22
CA TYR A 782 -2.38 21.60 -32.26
C TYR A 782 -2.02 21.19 -33.69
N GLU A 783 -0.73 21.23 -34.05
CA GLU A 783 -0.26 20.78 -35.37
C GLU A 783 -0.58 19.31 -35.63
N GLN A 784 -0.47 18.53 -34.57
CA GLN A 784 -0.77 17.11 -34.56
C GLN A 784 -2.27 16.81 -34.59
N CYS A 785 -3.14 17.83 -34.44
CA CYS A 785 -4.57 17.63 -34.52
C CYS A 785 -5.00 17.25 -35.94
N ARG A 786 -5.56 16.03 -36.07
CA ARG A 786 -5.88 15.44 -37.36
C ARG A 786 -7.06 14.47 -37.25
N GLN A 787 -7.91 14.43 -38.26
CA GLN A 787 -9.09 13.55 -38.30
C GLN A 787 -8.83 12.32 -39.18
N PHE A 788 -9.28 11.17 -38.70
CA PHE A 788 -9.19 9.89 -39.41
C PHE A 788 -10.21 9.82 -40.55
N ILE A 789 -9.78 9.52 -41.79
CA ILE A 789 -10.64 9.65 -43.00
C ILE A 789 -11.56 8.45 -43.24
N TYR A 790 -11.30 7.31 -42.59
CA TYR A 790 -12.18 6.15 -42.68
C TYR A 790 -13.51 6.38 -41.96
N HIS A 791 -14.49 5.51 -42.14
CA HIS A 791 -15.88 5.65 -41.64
C HIS A 791 -16.02 5.87 -40.10
N LEU A 792 -14.90 5.87 -39.38
CA LEU A 792 -14.78 6.05 -37.94
C LEU A 792 -14.69 7.54 -37.53
N GLN A 793 -14.20 8.43 -38.39
CA GLN A 793 -14.18 9.91 -38.22
C GLN A 793 -13.71 10.49 -36.87
N PHE A 794 -12.96 9.75 -36.05
CA PHE A 794 -12.41 10.28 -34.79
C PHE A 794 -11.14 11.12 -35.01
N SER A 795 -10.79 11.94 -34.02
CA SER A 795 -9.68 12.89 -34.06
C SER A 795 -8.49 12.42 -33.22
N VAL A 796 -7.28 12.63 -33.73
CA VAL A 796 -5.99 12.49 -33.01
C VAL A 796 -5.55 13.87 -32.54
N MET A 797 -4.93 13.96 -31.37
CA MET A 797 -4.62 15.19 -30.64
C MET A 797 -5.79 16.18 -30.67
N ASP A 798 -6.97 15.70 -30.28
CA ASP A 798 -8.22 16.45 -30.35
C ASP A 798 -8.34 17.51 -29.24
N PHE A 799 -7.35 18.40 -29.15
CA PHE A 799 -7.30 19.52 -28.23
C PHE A 799 -7.32 20.84 -29.00
N GLY A 800 -8.11 21.79 -28.51
CA GLY A 800 -8.16 23.16 -29.01
C GLY A 800 -8.29 24.14 -27.85
N LEU A 801 -7.88 25.38 -28.08
CA LEU A 801 -8.04 26.46 -27.11
C LEU A 801 -8.87 27.60 -27.72
N ILE A 802 -9.71 28.21 -26.89
CA ILE A 802 -10.34 29.49 -27.16
C ILE A 802 -9.71 30.51 -26.21
N ILE A 803 -9.00 31.49 -26.78
CA ILE A 803 -8.50 32.65 -26.04
C ILE A 803 -9.56 33.74 -26.13
N THR A 804 -10.03 34.27 -25.00
CA THR A 804 -11.13 35.24 -24.94
C THR A 804 -10.61 36.69 -24.91
N GLU A 805 -11.41 37.63 -25.42
CA GLU A 805 -11.07 39.06 -25.46
C GLU A 805 -10.91 39.65 -24.05
N ASP A 806 -11.75 39.19 -23.12
CA ASP A 806 -11.78 39.65 -21.74
C ASP A 806 -11.75 38.45 -20.79
N SER A 807 -11.30 38.70 -19.57
CA SER A 807 -11.30 37.69 -18.52
C SER A 807 -12.68 37.39 -17.98
N VAL A 808 -12.85 36.18 -17.43
CA VAL A 808 -14.05 35.80 -16.67
C VAL A 808 -14.31 36.78 -15.53
N VAL A 809 -13.25 37.23 -14.85
CA VAL A 809 -13.35 38.19 -13.74
C VAL A 809 -13.95 39.52 -14.22
N LYS A 810 -13.67 39.94 -15.46
CA LYS A 810 -14.21 41.20 -16.01
C LYS A 810 -15.64 41.04 -16.53
N ARG A 811 -15.94 39.96 -17.25
CA ARG A 811 -17.23 39.76 -17.94
C ARG A 811 -18.31 39.15 -17.05
N VAL A 812 -17.92 38.30 -16.12
CA VAL A 812 -18.81 37.50 -15.26
C VAL A 812 -18.29 37.47 -13.81
N PRO A 813 -18.06 38.64 -13.17
CA PRO A 813 -17.41 38.74 -11.85
C PRO A 813 -18.13 38.01 -10.73
N LYS A 814 -19.43 37.79 -10.86
CA LYS A 814 -20.29 37.14 -9.85
C LYS A 814 -20.54 35.65 -10.14
N ALA A 815 -20.00 35.11 -11.23
CA ALA A 815 -20.20 33.72 -11.59
C ALA A 815 -19.49 32.82 -10.58
N ASN A 816 -20.21 31.86 -9.98
CA ASN A 816 -19.64 30.88 -9.07
C ASN A 816 -18.87 29.81 -9.86
N ILE A 817 -17.65 30.15 -10.25
CA ILE A 817 -16.79 29.34 -11.12
C ILE A 817 -15.52 28.90 -10.39
N SER A 818 -14.83 27.93 -10.99
CA SER A 818 -13.46 27.56 -10.64
C SER A 818 -12.67 27.35 -11.92
N TYR A 819 -11.37 27.12 -11.79
CA TYR A 819 -10.51 26.72 -12.90
C TYR A 819 -10.21 25.23 -12.80
N ALA A 820 -9.98 24.60 -13.95
CA ALA A 820 -9.50 23.23 -13.99
C ALA A 820 -8.17 23.13 -13.20
N PRO A 821 -8.03 22.13 -12.31
CA PRO A 821 -6.85 21.98 -11.47
C PRO A 821 -5.59 21.76 -12.29
N VAL A 822 -4.46 22.20 -11.74
CA VAL A 822 -3.14 22.12 -12.35
C VAL A 822 -2.30 21.11 -11.57
N TYR A 823 -1.56 20.26 -12.26
CA TYR A 823 -0.78 19.17 -11.66
C TYR A 823 0.69 19.27 -12.07
N LYS A 824 1.59 18.55 -11.40
CA LYS A 824 2.95 18.39 -11.94
C LYS A 824 2.92 17.56 -13.21
N ALA A 825 3.74 17.89 -14.21
CA ALA A 825 3.78 17.14 -15.47
C ALA A 825 3.99 15.62 -15.28
N ALA A 826 4.88 15.24 -14.36
CA ALA A 826 5.12 13.83 -14.02
C ALA A 826 3.90 13.16 -13.36
N ASP A 827 3.15 13.91 -12.56
CA ASP A 827 1.94 13.40 -11.89
C ASP A 827 0.80 13.22 -12.91
N ILE A 828 0.67 14.09 -13.91
CA ILE A 828 -0.29 13.93 -15.01
C ILE A 828 -0.05 12.60 -15.73
N LEU A 829 1.21 12.30 -16.07
CA LEU A 829 1.55 11.09 -16.80
C LEU A 829 1.34 9.83 -15.95
N LYS A 830 1.76 9.86 -14.68
CA LYS A 830 1.50 8.77 -13.73
C LYS A 830 0.01 8.55 -13.53
N TYR A 831 -0.76 9.63 -13.44
CA TYR A 831 -2.21 9.62 -13.29
C TYR A 831 -2.89 9.02 -14.52
N TYR A 832 -2.42 9.38 -15.72
CA TYR A 832 -2.86 8.78 -16.98
C TYR A 832 -2.69 7.26 -17.00
N TYR A 833 -1.46 6.77 -16.82
CA TYR A 833 -1.19 5.33 -16.88
C TYR A 833 -1.92 4.57 -15.78
N LYS A 834 -2.00 5.12 -14.57
CA LYS A 834 -2.74 4.51 -13.46
C LYS A 834 -4.22 4.34 -13.79
N ASN A 835 -4.87 5.37 -14.32
CA ASN A 835 -6.30 5.32 -14.62
C ASN A 835 -6.64 4.38 -15.78
N VAL A 836 -5.75 4.27 -16.77
CA VAL A 836 -5.89 3.29 -17.86
C VAL A 836 -5.66 1.87 -17.36
N GLN A 837 -4.64 1.65 -16.52
CA GLN A 837 -4.27 0.33 -16.01
C GLN A 837 -5.34 -0.28 -15.09
N VAL A 838 -5.99 0.54 -14.26
CA VAL A 838 -7.03 0.07 -13.31
C VAL A 838 -8.44 0.24 -13.85
N GLU A 839 -8.58 0.62 -15.12
CA GLU A 839 -9.87 0.87 -15.78
C GLU A 839 -10.78 1.79 -14.97
N ARG A 840 -10.27 2.98 -14.65
CA ARG A 840 -10.90 3.87 -13.66
C ARG A 840 -12.29 4.34 -14.12
N MET A 841 -13.19 4.47 -13.15
CA MET A 841 -14.47 5.14 -13.34
C MET A 841 -14.29 6.66 -13.35
N CYS A 842 -14.78 7.30 -14.41
CA CYS A 842 -14.69 8.73 -14.63
C CYS A 842 -16.05 9.34 -14.91
N LEU A 843 -16.25 10.53 -14.37
CA LEU A 843 -17.43 11.36 -14.53
C LEU A 843 -17.30 12.18 -15.81
N VAL A 844 -18.26 11.99 -16.71
CA VAL A 844 -18.46 12.81 -17.90
C VAL A 844 -19.58 13.79 -17.61
N ILE A 845 -19.43 15.04 -18.04
CA ILE A 845 -20.40 16.11 -17.79
C ILE A 845 -20.60 16.90 -19.08
N GLY A 846 -21.85 17.23 -19.40
CA GLY A 846 -22.18 18.09 -20.53
C GLY A 846 -23.67 18.25 -20.77
N HIS A 847 -24.03 19.01 -21.81
CA HIS A 847 -25.41 19.28 -22.21
C HIS A 847 -25.85 18.43 -23.42
N GLY A 848 -25.04 17.47 -23.84
CA GLY A 848 -25.23 16.71 -25.07
C GLY A 848 -26.47 15.82 -25.09
N GLU A 849 -26.52 14.98 -26.11
CA GLU A 849 -27.69 14.16 -26.42
C GLU A 849 -28.05 13.19 -25.27
N TRP A 850 -29.34 13.00 -25.02
CA TRP A 850 -29.83 11.99 -24.09
C TRP A 850 -31.15 11.41 -24.58
N ASN A 851 -31.44 10.17 -24.17
CA ASN A 851 -32.66 9.47 -24.57
C ASN A 851 -33.88 9.95 -23.78
N VAL A 852 -34.83 10.56 -24.47
CA VAL A 852 -36.14 10.94 -23.95
C VAL A 852 -37.19 9.90 -24.35
N TYR A 853 -38.12 9.60 -23.45
CA TYR A 853 -39.25 8.72 -23.71
C TYR A 853 -40.27 9.44 -24.59
N ASP A 854 -40.52 8.96 -25.80
CA ASP A 854 -41.63 9.44 -26.62
C ASP A 854 -42.90 8.62 -26.29
N ILE A 855 -43.94 9.30 -25.78
CA ILE A 855 -45.21 8.69 -25.36
C ILE A 855 -46.23 8.71 -26.52
N THR A 856 -45.84 9.14 -27.71
CA THR A 856 -46.81 9.45 -28.79
C THR A 856 -47.24 8.28 -29.69
N GLY A 857 -46.83 7.02 -29.43
CA GLY A 857 -47.20 5.88 -30.29
C GLY A 857 -47.46 4.55 -29.56
N ASP A 858 -48.69 4.03 -29.68
CA ASP A 858 -49.27 2.87 -28.98
C ASP A 858 -48.69 1.47 -29.25
N SER A 859 -47.39 1.27 -29.57
CA SER A 859 -46.88 -0.13 -29.65
C SER A 859 -45.39 -0.39 -29.48
N ILE A 860 -44.50 0.60 -29.49
CA ILE A 860 -43.05 0.38 -29.29
C ILE A 860 -42.46 1.60 -28.58
N PRO A 861 -41.73 1.46 -27.45
CA PRO A 861 -41.05 2.60 -26.84
C PRO A 861 -39.97 3.12 -27.80
N LEU A 862 -40.25 4.25 -28.44
CA LEU A 862 -39.29 4.99 -29.25
C LEU A 862 -38.49 5.92 -28.31
N PHE A 863 -37.16 5.82 -28.39
CA PHE A 863 -36.26 6.72 -27.68
C PHE A 863 -35.81 7.79 -28.66
N GLU A 864 -36.14 9.05 -28.38
CA GLU A 864 -35.64 10.19 -29.16
C GLU A 864 -34.41 10.77 -28.45
N SER A 865 -33.30 10.93 -29.17
CA SER A 865 -32.11 11.59 -28.63
C SER A 865 -32.27 13.10 -28.77
N ARG A 866 -32.27 13.84 -27.66
CA ARG A 866 -32.36 15.31 -27.62
C ARG A 866 -31.25 15.90 -26.76
N SER A 867 -30.78 17.11 -27.07
CA SER A 867 -29.85 17.85 -26.20
C SER A 867 -30.54 18.28 -24.88
N SER A 868 -29.75 18.54 -23.84
CA SER A 868 -30.25 18.81 -22.49
C SER A 868 -30.08 20.27 -22.07
N GLU A 869 -31.20 20.96 -21.76
CA GLU A 869 -31.20 22.32 -21.18
C GLU A 869 -30.46 22.40 -19.84
N ILE A 870 -30.55 21.33 -19.06
CA ILE A 870 -29.84 21.17 -17.79
C ILE A 870 -28.60 20.32 -18.05
N GLN A 871 -27.46 20.74 -17.50
CA GLN A 871 -26.23 19.97 -17.56
C GLN A 871 -26.46 18.59 -16.97
N ARG A 872 -26.04 17.55 -17.69
CA ARG A 872 -26.14 16.15 -17.24
C ARG A 872 -24.76 15.60 -16.97
N TRP A 873 -24.73 14.53 -16.19
CA TRP A 873 -23.50 13.80 -15.94
C TRP A 873 -23.74 12.31 -15.90
N GLY A 874 -22.69 11.54 -16.19
CA GLY A 874 -22.72 10.08 -16.13
C GLY A 874 -21.33 9.50 -15.91
N TRP A 875 -21.26 8.35 -15.25
CA TRP A 875 -20.00 7.65 -15.05
C TRP A 875 -19.68 6.70 -16.20
N ARG A 876 -18.40 6.63 -16.57
CA ARG A 876 -17.85 5.77 -17.61
C ARG A 876 -16.57 5.10 -17.14
N THR A 877 -16.36 3.85 -17.52
CA THR A 877 -15.12 3.13 -17.22
C THR A 877 -14.10 3.41 -18.32
N VAL A 878 -12.90 3.87 -17.98
CA VAL A 878 -11.77 3.92 -18.92
C VAL A 878 -11.39 2.50 -19.29
N MET A 879 -11.24 2.22 -20.57
CA MET A 879 -10.78 0.92 -21.06
C MET A 879 -9.25 0.89 -21.08
N ASN A 880 -8.67 -0.30 -20.87
CA ASN A 880 -7.25 -0.50 -21.15
C ASN A 880 -6.94 -0.29 -22.65
N SER A 881 -5.67 -0.08 -22.98
CA SER A 881 -5.25 0.26 -24.36
C SER A 881 -5.51 -0.85 -25.38
N ALA A 882 -5.48 -2.13 -24.97
CA ALA A 882 -5.71 -3.26 -25.87
C ALA A 882 -7.19 -3.35 -26.27
N ASP A 883 -8.09 -3.22 -25.31
CA ASP A 883 -9.54 -3.24 -25.56
C ASP A 883 -9.98 -1.99 -26.30
N CYS A 884 -9.40 -0.83 -25.94
CA CYS A 884 -9.62 0.40 -26.68
C CYS A 884 -9.20 0.25 -28.15
N MET A 885 -8.04 -0.39 -28.41
CA MET A 885 -7.57 -0.69 -29.77
C MET A 885 -8.49 -1.66 -30.50
N ALA A 886 -8.91 -2.75 -29.85
CA ALA A 886 -9.77 -3.75 -30.46
C ALA A 886 -11.11 -3.16 -30.88
N SER A 887 -11.68 -2.29 -30.04
CA SER A 887 -13.02 -1.75 -30.28
C SER A 887 -13.04 -0.49 -31.15
N THR A 888 -12.01 0.37 -31.09
CA THR A 888 -11.94 1.56 -31.97
C THR A 888 -11.23 1.29 -33.29
N PHE A 889 -10.38 0.27 -33.37
CA PHE A 889 -9.52 0.02 -34.52
C PHE A 889 -9.36 -1.48 -34.84
N ASN A 890 -10.47 -2.09 -35.27
CA ASN A 890 -10.58 -3.53 -35.51
C ASN A 890 -9.78 -4.01 -36.75
N LEU A 891 -9.69 -5.33 -36.94
CA LEU A 891 -8.95 -5.95 -38.06
C LEU A 891 -9.46 -5.56 -39.45
N LYS A 892 -10.76 -5.28 -39.59
CA LYS A 892 -11.35 -4.86 -40.87
C LYS A 892 -10.88 -3.47 -41.25
N ASP A 893 -10.85 -2.55 -40.30
CA ASP A 893 -10.40 -1.17 -40.50
C ASP A 893 -8.92 -1.15 -40.90
N ARG A 894 -8.09 -1.92 -40.20
CA ARG A 894 -6.66 -2.09 -40.52
C ARG A 894 -6.42 -2.56 -41.94
N ARG A 895 -7.11 -3.63 -42.36
CA ARG A 895 -6.99 -4.18 -43.72
C ARG A 895 -7.40 -3.17 -44.78
N ILE A 896 -8.37 -2.31 -44.48
CA ILE A 896 -8.86 -1.32 -45.45
C ILE A 896 -7.90 -0.14 -45.56
N ILE A 897 -7.25 0.27 -44.47
CA ILE A 897 -6.22 1.32 -44.54
C ILE A 897 -5.00 0.83 -45.32
N GLU A 898 -4.55 -0.39 -45.03
CA GLU A 898 -3.43 -1.00 -45.75
C GLU A 898 -3.76 -1.16 -47.25
N LYS A 899 -4.98 -1.61 -47.58
CA LYS A 899 -5.41 -1.83 -48.96
C LYS A 899 -5.68 -0.53 -49.74
N ASP A 900 -6.48 0.38 -49.19
CA ASP A 900 -7.03 1.53 -49.92
C ASP A 900 -6.14 2.78 -49.81
N TYR A 901 -5.29 2.86 -48.79
CA TYR A 901 -4.42 4.02 -48.52
C TYR A 901 -2.93 3.68 -48.54
N ARG A 902 -2.54 2.39 -48.60
CA ARG A 902 -1.14 1.92 -48.54
C ARG A 902 -0.38 2.47 -47.34
N ALA A 903 -1.07 2.55 -46.21
CA ALA A 903 -0.54 3.12 -44.98
C ALA A 903 -0.75 2.19 -43.79
N TYR A 904 0.00 2.42 -42.72
CA TYR A 904 -0.10 1.69 -41.46
C TYR A 904 -0.35 2.70 -40.34
N PHE A 905 -1.27 2.38 -39.44
CA PHE A 905 -1.53 3.16 -38.22
C PHE A 905 -0.94 2.43 -37.02
N ASP A 906 0.13 2.98 -36.47
CA ASP A 906 0.75 2.46 -35.26
C ASP A 906 -0.04 2.94 -34.05
N TYR A 907 -1.02 2.14 -33.62
CA TYR A 907 -1.93 2.53 -32.54
C TYR A 907 -1.16 2.94 -31.28
N LEU A 908 -0.10 2.22 -30.89
CA LEU A 908 0.64 2.52 -29.66
C LEU A 908 1.35 3.88 -29.71
N LYS A 909 1.76 4.33 -30.90
CA LYS A 909 2.44 5.62 -31.06
C LYS A 909 1.50 6.76 -31.40
N GLU A 910 0.42 6.46 -32.12
CA GLU A 910 -0.44 7.46 -32.73
C GLU A 910 -1.78 7.64 -32.01
N SER A 911 -2.15 6.75 -31.07
CA SER A 911 -3.33 6.94 -30.24
C SER A 911 -3.08 8.00 -29.17
N THR A 912 -3.89 9.05 -29.17
CA THR A 912 -3.85 10.12 -28.17
C THR A 912 -5.19 10.28 -27.45
N TRP A 913 -5.94 9.17 -27.38
CA TRP A 913 -7.26 9.10 -26.77
C TRP A 913 -7.32 7.89 -25.85
N VAL A 914 -8.30 7.91 -24.95
CA VAL A 914 -8.77 6.73 -24.22
C VAL A 914 -10.20 6.42 -24.62
N CYS A 915 -10.55 5.15 -24.51
CA CYS A 915 -11.92 4.68 -24.71
C CYS A 915 -12.64 4.61 -23.37
N LEU A 916 -13.93 4.88 -23.42
CA LEU A 916 -14.82 4.94 -22.28
C LEU A 916 -16.01 4.04 -22.60
N GLN A 917 -16.19 3.00 -21.80
CA GLN A 917 -17.31 2.08 -21.92
C GLN A 917 -18.41 2.41 -20.91
N HIS A 918 -19.65 2.17 -21.31
CA HIS A 918 -20.79 2.14 -20.40
C HIS A 918 -21.01 0.71 -19.87
N ASN A 919 -21.69 0.58 -18.73
CA ASN A 919 -22.04 -0.72 -18.19
C ASN A 919 -23.27 -1.28 -18.94
N ASN A 920 -23.12 -2.39 -19.67
CA ASN A 920 -24.14 -3.00 -20.55
C ASN A 920 -25.36 -3.61 -19.81
N LYS A 921 -25.40 -3.59 -18.47
CA LYS A 921 -26.43 -4.30 -17.67
C LYS A 921 -27.71 -3.50 -17.36
N LEU A 922 -27.83 -2.24 -17.80
CA LEU A 922 -29.00 -1.39 -17.50
C LEU A 922 -29.78 -1.03 -18.76
N SER A 923 -31.12 -0.93 -18.64
CA SER A 923 -32.01 -0.66 -19.76
C SER A 923 -31.65 0.66 -20.46
N ARG A 924 -31.84 0.71 -21.79
CA ARG A 924 -31.57 1.89 -22.67
C ARG A 924 -32.23 3.21 -22.22
N LYS A 925 -33.12 3.14 -21.22
CA LYS A 925 -33.95 4.23 -20.67
C LYS A 925 -33.16 5.35 -19.98
N TRP A 926 -31.93 5.11 -19.50
CA TRP A 926 -31.20 6.08 -18.66
C TRP A 926 -29.72 6.26 -19.02
N VAL A 927 -29.34 5.84 -20.22
CA VAL A 927 -27.96 5.96 -20.71
C VAL A 927 -27.73 7.41 -21.12
N TYR A 928 -26.83 8.11 -20.42
CA TYR A 928 -26.27 9.38 -20.90
C TYR A 928 -25.62 9.13 -22.27
N LEU A 929 -26.14 9.70 -23.35
CA LEU A 929 -25.54 9.46 -24.66
C LEU A 929 -24.43 10.47 -24.86
N PHE A 930 -23.19 10.01 -24.74
CA PHE A 930 -22.06 10.81 -25.15
C PHE A 930 -22.30 11.25 -26.60
N GLY A 931 -22.41 12.55 -26.86
CA GLY A 931 -22.99 13.02 -28.12
C GLY A 931 -22.60 14.44 -28.51
N GLY A 932 -23.26 14.93 -29.57
CA GLY A 932 -23.06 16.30 -30.05
C GLY A 932 -23.28 17.29 -28.93
N GLY A 933 -22.33 18.21 -28.73
CA GLY A 933 -22.39 19.21 -27.68
C GLY A 933 -21.76 18.82 -26.33
N ASP A 934 -21.38 17.56 -26.13
CA ASP A 934 -20.51 17.16 -25.00
C ASP A 934 -19.03 17.30 -25.33
N SER A 935 -18.65 17.21 -26.61
CA SER A 935 -17.29 17.33 -27.11
C SER A 935 -16.58 18.56 -26.55
N GLY A 936 -15.35 18.43 -26.07
CA GLY A 936 -14.59 19.52 -25.45
C GLY A 936 -14.86 19.71 -23.96
N GLY A 937 -15.94 19.13 -23.43
CA GLY A 937 -16.26 19.12 -22.01
C GLY A 937 -15.22 18.38 -21.15
N PRO A 938 -15.19 18.66 -19.84
CA PRO A 938 -14.28 18.02 -18.90
C PRO A 938 -14.71 16.59 -18.57
N LEU A 939 -13.72 15.70 -18.55
CA LEU A 939 -13.84 14.37 -18.01
C LEU A 939 -12.98 14.27 -16.74
N THR A 940 -13.59 13.82 -15.65
CA THR A 940 -12.92 13.73 -14.35
C THR A 940 -12.92 12.32 -13.79
N CYS A 941 -11.76 11.78 -13.50
CA CYS A 941 -11.62 10.54 -12.75
C CYS A 941 -11.34 10.91 -11.29
N ASP A 942 -11.94 10.26 -10.30
CA ASP A 942 -11.76 10.61 -8.86
C ASP A 942 -11.86 12.11 -8.53
N SER A 943 -12.78 12.83 -9.18
CA SER A 943 -12.92 14.29 -9.03
C SER A 943 -11.70 15.12 -9.46
N ALA A 944 -10.73 14.52 -10.17
CA ALA A 944 -9.58 15.17 -10.77
C ALA A 944 -9.72 15.26 -12.31
N TYR A 945 -9.31 16.39 -12.89
CA TYR A 945 -9.35 16.65 -14.32
C TYR A 945 -8.40 15.71 -15.06
N PHE A 946 -8.94 14.94 -16.00
CA PHE A 946 -8.22 13.83 -16.61
C PHE A 946 -8.17 13.93 -18.14
N ALA A 947 -9.28 14.31 -18.77
CA ALA A 947 -9.37 14.35 -20.22
C ALA A 947 -10.39 15.39 -20.70
N VAL A 948 -10.30 15.70 -21.99
CA VAL A 948 -11.29 16.44 -22.75
C VAL A 948 -12.13 15.42 -23.53
N THR A 949 -13.45 15.51 -23.44
CA THR A 949 -14.36 14.65 -24.23
C THR A 949 -14.13 14.89 -25.72
N SER A 950 -14.07 13.82 -26.52
CA SER A 950 -13.78 13.88 -27.95
C SER A 950 -14.95 13.29 -28.73
N SER A 951 -14.75 12.18 -29.44
CA SER A 951 -15.74 11.56 -30.32
C SER A 951 -16.45 10.37 -29.69
N LYS A 952 -17.45 9.83 -30.40
CA LYS A 952 -18.08 8.53 -30.10
C LYS A 952 -17.94 7.59 -31.29
N GLN A 953 -17.77 6.30 -31.01
CA GLN A 953 -17.78 5.24 -32.01
C GLN A 953 -18.69 4.11 -31.50
N GLN A 954 -19.87 3.96 -32.13
CA GLN A 954 -20.91 3.03 -31.68
C GLN A 954 -21.29 3.28 -30.20
N GLU A 955 -21.09 2.28 -29.34
CA GLU A 955 -21.37 2.33 -27.89
C GLU A 955 -20.20 2.87 -27.05
N ILE A 956 -19.05 3.15 -27.68
CA ILE A 956 -17.83 3.57 -27.00
C ILE A 956 -17.64 5.07 -27.17
N SER A 957 -17.37 5.74 -26.06
CA SER A 957 -17.01 7.17 -26.05
C SER A 957 -15.49 7.32 -26.01
N MET A 958 -14.97 8.40 -26.58
CA MET A 958 -13.54 8.66 -26.65
C MET A 958 -13.23 10.01 -26.00
N ALA A 959 -12.10 10.10 -25.31
CA ALA A 959 -11.63 11.34 -24.70
C ALA A 959 -10.12 11.50 -24.88
N GLY A 960 -9.66 12.73 -25.07
CA GLY A 960 -8.24 13.08 -25.15
C GLY A 960 -7.66 13.34 -23.75
N PRO A 961 -6.74 12.50 -23.23
CA PRO A 961 -6.14 12.68 -21.92
C PRO A 961 -5.20 13.90 -21.86
N ILE A 962 -5.29 14.70 -20.79
CA ILE A 962 -4.44 15.90 -20.63
C ILE A 962 -2.94 15.59 -20.52
N ALA A 963 -2.57 14.31 -20.40
CA ALA A 963 -1.18 13.84 -20.49
C ALA A 963 -0.54 14.13 -21.85
N HIS A 964 -1.34 14.31 -22.90
CA HIS A 964 -0.87 14.71 -24.22
C HIS A 964 -0.73 16.24 -24.38
N THR A 965 -1.17 17.01 -23.39
CA THR A 965 -1.22 18.48 -23.38
C THR A 965 -0.72 19.04 -22.05
N THR A 966 0.48 18.60 -21.65
CA THR A 966 1.09 19.02 -20.38
C THR A 966 1.50 20.49 -20.37
N PHE A 967 1.76 21.12 -21.53
CA PHE A 967 2.21 22.51 -21.59
C PHE A 967 1.20 23.49 -20.96
N GLU A 968 -0.09 23.34 -21.26
CA GLU A 968 -1.15 24.17 -20.68
C GLU A 968 -1.68 23.63 -19.35
N ASN A 969 -1.57 22.32 -19.09
CA ASN A 969 -2.17 21.67 -17.92
C ASN A 969 -1.21 21.45 -16.74
N ALA A 970 0.10 21.55 -16.94
CA ALA A 970 1.10 21.33 -15.89
C ALA A 970 1.49 22.61 -15.16
N ALA A 971 1.72 22.50 -13.87
CA ALA A 971 2.02 23.62 -12.97
C ALA A 971 3.36 24.26 -13.33
N GLU A 972 4.35 23.45 -13.69
CA GLU A 972 5.69 23.90 -14.06
C GLU A 972 5.71 24.70 -15.37
N PHE A 973 4.72 24.48 -16.24
CA PHE A 973 4.62 25.14 -17.53
C PHE A 973 3.59 26.26 -17.54
N ARG A 974 2.78 26.41 -16.49
CA ARG A 974 1.68 27.37 -16.45
C ARG A 974 2.13 28.81 -16.67
N ASP A 975 3.23 29.24 -16.06
CA ASP A 975 3.78 30.59 -16.27
C ASP A 975 4.28 30.79 -17.71
N ASN A 976 4.92 29.77 -18.29
CA ASN A 976 5.40 29.82 -19.67
C ASN A 976 4.24 29.84 -20.66
N PHE A 977 3.17 29.10 -20.37
CA PHE A 977 1.92 29.12 -21.13
C PHE A 977 1.24 30.50 -21.07
N MET A 978 1.15 31.12 -19.89
CA MET A 978 0.60 32.47 -19.76
C MET A 978 1.46 33.50 -20.51
N ARG A 979 2.79 33.46 -20.39
CA ARG A 979 3.68 34.34 -21.18
C ARG A 979 3.58 34.08 -22.69
N TRP A 980 3.32 32.84 -23.10
CA TRP A 980 3.10 32.51 -24.50
C TRP A 980 1.80 33.16 -25.01
N ILE A 981 0.73 33.13 -24.22
CA ILE A 981 -0.52 33.85 -24.50
C ILE A 981 -0.26 35.37 -24.57
N ASP A 982 0.39 35.96 -23.57
CA ASP A 982 0.64 37.41 -23.51
C ASP A 982 1.51 37.90 -24.68
N ARG A 983 2.50 37.11 -25.10
CA ARG A 983 3.27 37.39 -26.33
C ARG A 983 2.39 37.36 -27.56
N PHE A 984 1.48 36.41 -27.63
CA PHE A 984 0.46 36.34 -28.68
C PHE A 984 -0.45 37.58 -28.69
N GLU A 985 -0.65 38.24 -27.55
CA GLU A 985 -1.42 39.49 -27.45
C GLU A 985 -0.65 40.75 -27.84
N THR A 986 0.69 40.72 -27.76
CA THR A 986 1.56 41.89 -27.89
C THR A 986 2.36 41.94 -29.19
N ASP A 987 2.47 40.82 -29.91
CA ASP A 987 3.18 40.77 -31.18
C ASP A 987 2.42 41.55 -32.28
N THR A 988 2.90 42.77 -32.51
CA THR A 988 2.38 43.76 -33.44
C THR A 988 3.26 43.87 -34.69
N SER A 989 4.18 42.91 -34.93
CA SER A 989 5.04 42.92 -36.11
C SER A 989 4.27 42.47 -37.37
N GLY A 990 3.55 43.42 -37.98
CA GLY A 990 3.62 43.69 -39.42
C GLY A 990 2.94 42.75 -40.42
N GLU A 991 2.53 41.53 -40.08
CA GLU A 991 1.61 40.75 -40.93
C GLU A 991 0.17 40.97 -40.46
N SER A 992 -0.71 41.35 -41.38
CA SER A 992 -2.09 41.73 -41.06
C SER A 992 -2.77 40.67 -40.19
N VAL A 993 -3.15 41.05 -38.97
CA VAL A 993 -3.91 40.25 -37.99
C VAL A 993 -5.24 39.71 -38.58
N ASN A 994 -5.65 40.19 -39.76
CA ASN A 994 -6.79 39.72 -40.53
C ASN A 994 -6.59 38.34 -41.23
N HIS A 995 -5.40 37.74 -41.20
CA HIS A 995 -5.13 36.44 -41.85
C HIS A 995 -4.29 35.46 -41.01
N ILE A 996 -4.22 35.60 -39.68
CA ILE A 996 -3.62 34.59 -38.80
C ILE A 996 -4.63 33.44 -38.58
N THR A 997 -5.10 32.83 -39.67
CA THR A 997 -5.93 31.61 -39.66
C THR A 997 -5.14 30.38 -40.12
N GLU A 998 -3.94 30.57 -40.68
CA GLU A 998 -3.30 29.46 -41.41
C GLU A 998 -2.41 28.55 -40.54
N ARG A 999 -1.69 29.04 -39.53
CA ARG A 999 -0.76 28.19 -38.73
C ARG A 999 -0.44 28.79 -37.35
N ILE A 1000 -1.29 28.52 -36.35
CA ILE A 1000 -0.89 28.70 -34.94
C ILE A 1000 -0.67 27.30 -34.38
N PHE A 1001 0.57 26.85 -34.41
CA PHE A 1001 0.98 25.52 -33.94
C PHE A 1001 1.71 25.65 -32.60
N VAL A 1002 1.22 24.95 -31.59
CA VAL A 1002 2.01 24.72 -30.36
C VAL A 1002 2.93 23.53 -30.64
N PRO A 1003 4.27 23.67 -30.55
CA PRO A 1003 5.16 22.52 -30.63
C PRO A 1003 4.86 21.60 -29.46
N THR A 1004 4.45 20.37 -29.76
CA THR A 1004 4.27 19.31 -28.77
C THR A 1004 5.66 18.97 -28.21
N PRO A 1005 5.86 18.96 -26.88
CA PRO A 1005 7.08 18.43 -26.31
C PRO A 1005 7.26 16.99 -26.79
N GLU A 1006 8.47 16.62 -27.22
CA GLU A 1006 8.81 15.23 -27.50
C GLU A 1006 8.38 14.39 -26.29
N ILE A 1007 7.44 13.49 -26.50
CA ILE A 1007 7.08 12.46 -25.53
C ILE A 1007 8.39 11.77 -25.19
N TYR A 1008 8.85 11.91 -23.94
CA TYR A 1008 10.11 11.36 -23.44
C TYR A 1008 10.32 9.97 -24.02
N GLN A 1009 11.23 9.85 -25.00
CA GLN A 1009 11.75 8.56 -25.40
C GLN A 1009 12.45 8.00 -24.17
N THR A 1010 11.95 6.88 -23.67
CA THR A 1010 12.64 6.03 -22.71
C THR A 1010 13.98 5.62 -23.32
N SER A 1011 15.04 6.37 -23.03
CA SER A 1011 16.40 5.94 -23.28
C SER A 1011 16.85 4.96 -22.19
N GLU A 1012 16.23 3.78 -22.16
CA GLU A 1012 16.98 2.55 -21.91
C GLU A 1012 17.25 1.92 -23.29
N SER A 1013 18.14 2.57 -24.05
CA SER A 1013 18.77 1.90 -25.17
C SER A 1013 20.00 1.16 -24.64
N ILE A 1014 19.93 -0.15 -24.84
CA ILE A 1014 21.01 -1.12 -24.82
C ILE A 1014 22.31 -0.49 -25.33
N LYS A 1015 23.40 -0.74 -24.60
CA LYS A 1015 24.77 -0.49 -25.00
C LYS A 1015 24.99 -0.83 -26.48
N ALA A 1016 25.25 0.20 -27.29
CA ALA A 1016 26.12 0.12 -28.44
C ALA A 1016 27.01 1.37 -28.47
N THR A 1017 28.30 1.11 -28.30
CA THR A 1017 29.46 1.98 -28.49
C THR A 1017 29.36 2.90 -29.71
N THR A 1018 29.59 4.22 -29.56
CA THR A 1018 30.78 4.97 -30.03
C THR A 1018 30.58 6.50 -30.00
N SER A 1019 31.37 7.15 -29.14
CA SER A 1019 32.23 8.33 -29.43
C SER A 1019 31.67 9.77 -29.67
N PHE A 1020 32.26 10.71 -28.90
CA PHE A 1020 32.46 12.19 -29.08
C PHE A 1020 31.24 13.13 -28.92
N HIS A 1021 31.15 13.88 -27.81
CA HIS A 1021 31.72 15.23 -27.54
C HIS A 1021 31.09 16.38 -28.35
N ASN A 1022 30.24 17.22 -27.73
CA ASN A 1022 30.61 18.54 -27.20
C ASN A 1022 29.39 19.35 -26.71
N CYS A 1023 29.67 20.19 -25.71
CA CYS A 1023 28.77 21.14 -25.05
C CYS A 1023 28.44 22.39 -25.90
N VAL A 1024 27.55 23.22 -25.31
CA VAL A 1024 27.40 24.70 -25.38
C VAL A 1024 26.20 25.18 -26.19
N THR A 1025 25.08 25.57 -25.56
CA THR A 1025 24.70 26.91 -25.03
C THR A 1025 24.59 28.04 -26.06
N LEU A 1026 23.34 28.56 -26.20
CA LEU A 1026 22.91 29.93 -26.54
C LEU A 1026 23.61 30.68 -27.69
N LEU A 1027 22.88 30.90 -28.81
CA LEU A 1027 22.88 32.17 -29.54
C LEU A 1027 21.51 32.43 -30.20
N GLU A 1028 21.03 33.66 -30.00
CA GLU A 1028 19.85 34.29 -30.60
C GLU A 1028 20.24 35.01 -31.93
N PRO A 1029 19.33 35.68 -32.68
CA PRO A 1029 19.00 35.38 -34.08
C PRO A 1029 19.65 36.32 -35.12
N GLY A 1030 19.73 35.85 -36.38
CA GLY A 1030 20.22 36.66 -37.51
C GLY A 1030 19.78 36.16 -38.89
N ASP A 1031 18.70 36.76 -39.37
CA ASP A 1031 18.39 37.24 -40.73
C ASP A 1031 18.59 36.36 -42.00
N PHE A 1032 17.44 36.12 -42.65
CA PHE A 1032 17.13 36.05 -44.08
C PHE A 1032 18.26 35.78 -45.11
N SER A 1033 18.10 34.71 -45.91
CA SER A 1033 17.56 34.80 -47.29
C SER A 1033 18.06 33.69 -48.25
N LYS A 1034 17.19 33.40 -49.22
CA LYS A 1034 17.42 32.83 -50.57
C LYS A 1034 17.41 31.30 -50.76
N HIS A 1035 16.29 30.88 -51.34
CA HIS A 1035 16.09 29.83 -52.35
C HIS A 1035 17.34 29.16 -52.96
N LYS A 1036 17.30 27.82 -53.07
CA LYS A 1036 17.05 27.11 -54.35
C LYS A 1036 16.84 25.61 -54.14
N LEU A 1037 15.88 25.08 -54.91
CA LEU A 1037 15.66 23.67 -55.19
C LEU A 1037 16.96 22.96 -55.62
N TYR A 1038 17.11 21.66 -55.31
CA TYR A 1038 17.01 20.57 -56.31
C TYR A 1038 17.07 19.19 -55.66
N ALA A 1039 16.48 18.25 -56.38
CA ALA A 1039 16.09 16.90 -55.99
C ALA A 1039 17.23 15.87 -55.91
N PHE A 1040 16.95 14.82 -55.15
CA PHE A 1040 17.33 13.40 -55.31
C PHE A 1040 18.49 13.03 -56.26
N ALA A 1041 19.44 12.28 -55.71
CA ALA A 1041 19.99 11.12 -56.41
C ALA A 1041 20.48 10.05 -55.41
N PHE A 1042 19.81 8.90 -55.45
CA PHE A 1042 20.30 7.63 -54.89
C PHE A 1042 21.67 7.26 -55.50
N LYS A 1043 22.60 6.83 -54.65
CA LYS A 1043 23.68 5.92 -55.04
C LYS A 1043 24.14 5.09 -53.84
N HIS A 1044 23.62 3.87 -53.75
CA HIS A 1044 24.40 2.71 -53.28
C HIS A 1044 25.54 2.47 -54.30
N PRO A 1045 26.70 1.88 -53.93
CA PRO A 1045 26.74 0.55 -53.31
C PRO A 1045 27.88 0.25 -52.31
N GLN A 1046 27.67 -0.87 -51.59
CA GLN A 1046 28.67 -1.86 -51.16
C GLN A 1046 29.88 -1.38 -50.33
N GLN A 1047 29.84 -1.64 -49.03
CA GLN A 1047 30.51 -2.80 -48.39
C GLN A 1047 29.94 -3.06 -47.00
#